data_AF-A0A7H5EZY1-F1
#
_entry.id   AF-A0A7H5EZY1-F1
#
_cell.length_a   1.000
_cell.length_b   1.000
_cell.length_c   1.000
_cell.angle_alpha   90.00
_cell.angle_beta   90.00
_cell.angle_gamma   90.00
#
_symmetry.space_group_name_H-M   'P 1'
#
loop_
_entity.id
_entity.type
_entity.pdbx_description
1 polymer ?
#
loop_
_entity_poly.entity_id
_entity_poly.type
_entity_poly.pdbx_seq_one_letter_code
_entity_poly.pdbx_strand_id
1 'polypeptide(L)'
;MGLIFWGASAGAGYAQEADYQFFHKVEPNGSVKLRFMPLSRTAFRFANRTPQQLEIFRGADPQRGITPQRLRTITLAPLPPEEWLENLTGGYWDSSALAGIHYERLPDSYLDSTFLAEEYEDSDNQREALRLGFTNFAQNQDFSITEKAGYGHQWEREDGVTRYGLKFYPTPTGDTLYYEIDLANYVPPPVPVLNAKFKERRVSLDWNFKEFTDLYYGYQLFRSDDAGQTFYPVFNTPLINGMDSTLNTTLNNSEVLVRTESFTENGDSVIYRLHGADYLGGYSRQYSQRSGVVGSDIELSPVLDKTIQTDSNYAVIQWSFDERFAPYVEEFRILHRPDSESESTVALAGIPPDAREVAVPMRYRSNFYRVQAISFQGTALASFESLVLMYDVDPPAVPQNLSGKIDSNGIVTLSWSGSNEEDLAGYYLFKGFFRNTELAMITPNPLTETAYVDTVSMKTGNDTVFYQVRSVDFRGNGSNFTPRLALVKPDVFPPAPPQFKSIEEDGTLAILHWTRSPSPDVVTYRLYRTELPDAKEWELLEEWDEGEFPSRYEDASLLPGRSYRYVLRAEDDAGLLSTDSQPVSLRLRDSGLRPPIENFSVREAEAPNSGALLRWEYGESPRAFYLYRAQGDRPTSLLKVIGGDQRSFLDPTGRPNKQYRYLIRALFPNGKVSPFTEEVVFE
;
A
#
# COMPACT_ATOMS: atom_id res chain seq x y z
N MET A 1 25.57 -26.83 71.39
CA MET A 1 24.78 -25.93 70.52
C MET A 1 25.51 -25.79 69.21
N GLY A 2 24.91 -26.27 68.12
CA GLY A 2 25.44 -26.15 66.76
C GLY A 2 24.30 -26.45 65.81
N LEU A 3 23.59 -25.39 65.40
CA LEU A 3 22.57 -25.42 64.36
C LEU A 3 23.27 -25.71 63.03
N ILE A 4 22.90 -26.79 62.33
CA ILE A 4 23.21 -26.96 60.91
C ILE A 4 21.89 -26.94 60.17
N PHE A 5 21.62 -25.78 59.56
CA PHE A 5 20.66 -25.60 58.49
C PHE A 5 21.10 -26.47 57.30
N TRP A 6 20.29 -27.43 56.87
CA TRP A 6 20.43 -28.03 55.55
C TRP A 6 19.78 -27.09 54.53
N GLY A 7 20.50 -26.01 54.24
CA GLY A 7 20.28 -25.16 53.07
C GLY A 7 21.15 -25.68 51.93
N ALA A 8 20.61 -25.64 50.72
CA ALA A 8 21.34 -25.91 49.50
C ALA A 8 22.65 -25.09 49.45
N SER A 9 23.78 -25.77 49.47
CA SER A 9 25.05 -25.24 48.99
C SER A 9 25.93 -26.41 48.54
N ALA A 10 26.15 -26.46 47.23
CA ALA A 10 27.32 -27.11 46.66
C ALA A 10 28.59 -26.67 47.40
N GLY A 11 29.48 -27.62 47.69
CA GLY A 11 30.85 -27.33 48.11
C GLY A 11 31.37 -28.11 49.31
N ALA A 12 31.68 -29.39 49.12
CA ALA A 12 32.87 -30.06 49.68
C ALA A 12 33.03 -31.45 49.03
N GLY A 13 34.08 -31.63 48.21
CA GLY A 13 34.51 -32.95 47.71
C GLY A 13 34.24 -33.28 46.23
N TYR A 14 34.63 -32.41 45.28
CA TYR A 14 34.49 -32.64 43.82
C TYR A 14 35.15 -33.93 43.25
N ALA A 15 35.89 -34.71 44.04
CA ALA A 15 36.51 -35.97 43.59
C ALA A 15 35.67 -37.24 43.89
N GLN A 16 34.78 -37.22 44.90
CA GLN A 16 34.01 -38.41 45.31
C GLN A 16 32.61 -38.52 44.69
N GLU A 17 31.98 -37.40 44.32
CA GLU A 17 30.74 -37.42 43.49
C GLU A 17 30.99 -37.97 42.08
N ALA A 18 32.24 -38.05 41.63
CA ALA A 18 32.61 -38.65 40.35
C ALA A 18 32.69 -40.20 40.39
N ASP A 19 32.71 -40.81 41.58
CA ASP A 19 32.95 -42.25 41.75
C ASP A 19 31.66 -43.07 41.93
N TYR A 20 30.56 -42.44 42.37
CA TYR A 20 29.27 -43.11 42.61
C TYR A 20 28.10 -42.26 42.11
N GLN A 21 27.11 -42.91 41.48
CA GLN A 21 25.82 -42.32 41.14
C GLN A 21 24.71 -42.89 42.01
N PHE A 22 23.79 -42.03 42.46
CA PHE A 22 22.71 -42.40 43.38
C PHE A 22 21.38 -42.42 42.65
N PHE A 23 20.65 -43.52 42.81
CA PHE A 23 19.29 -43.66 42.28
C PHE A 23 18.35 -44.03 43.42
N HIS A 24 17.18 -43.39 43.48
CA HIS A 24 16.13 -43.76 44.41
C HIS A 24 14.76 -43.79 43.74
N LYS A 25 13.86 -44.62 44.27
CA LYS A 25 12.46 -44.68 43.87
C LYS A 25 11.59 -44.92 45.08
N VAL A 26 10.48 -44.19 45.14
CA VAL A 26 9.44 -44.40 46.14
C VAL A 26 8.30 -45.15 45.47
N GLU A 27 8.07 -46.38 45.91
CA GLU A 27 7.05 -47.27 45.38
C GLU A 27 5.64 -46.86 45.88
N PRO A 28 4.55 -47.26 45.20
CA PRO A 28 3.19 -46.89 45.59
C PRO A 28 2.77 -47.34 46.99
N ASN A 29 3.32 -48.46 47.47
CA ASN A 29 3.12 -48.95 48.84
C ASN A 29 3.91 -48.14 49.89
N GLY A 30 4.73 -47.17 49.45
CA GLY A 30 5.56 -46.32 50.29
C GLY A 30 6.97 -46.82 50.48
N SER A 31 7.32 -48.04 50.05
CA SER A 31 8.69 -48.54 50.17
C SER A 31 9.68 -47.71 49.35
N VAL A 32 10.93 -47.68 49.77
CA VAL A 32 11.99 -46.91 49.13
C VAL A 32 13.07 -47.88 48.66
N LYS A 33 13.42 -47.80 47.38
CA LYS A 33 14.59 -48.45 46.81
C LYS A 33 15.69 -47.42 46.64
N LEU A 34 16.91 -47.82 46.94
CA LEU A 34 18.10 -46.99 46.80
C LEU A 34 19.24 -47.81 46.21
N ARG A 35 19.98 -47.21 45.28
CA ARG A 35 21.18 -47.79 44.68
C ARG A 35 22.32 -46.77 44.67
N PHE A 36 23.52 -47.28 44.95
CA PHE A 36 24.81 -46.62 44.85
C PHE A 36 25.59 -47.32 43.74
N MET A 37 25.59 -46.75 42.54
CA MET A 37 26.23 -47.33 41.37
C MET A 37 27.69 -46.87 41.28
N PRO A 38 28.69 -47.76 41.41
CA PRO A 38 30.09 -47.39 41.19
C PRO A 38 30.31 -47.00 39.73
N LEU A 39 30.99 -45.87 39.50
CA LEU A 39 31.31 -45.35 38.16
C LEU A 39 32.77 -45.57 37.77
N SER A 40 33.67 -45.71 38.75
CA SER A 40 35.10 -45.94 38.50
C SER A 40 35.53 -47.35 38.88
N ARG A 41 36.60 -47.84 38.22
CA ARG A 41 37.20 -49.14 38.54
C ARG A 41 37.68 -49.22 39.99
N THR A 42 38.15 -48.08 40.54
CA THR A 42 38.59 -47.98 41.93
C THR A 42 37.43 -48.16 42.89
N ALA A 43 36.32 -47.45 42.67
CA ALA A 43 35.11 -47.58 43.46
C ALA A 43 34.54 -49.00 43.39
N PHE A 44 34.46 -49.58 42.19
CA PHE A 44 33.98 -50.94 41.96
C PHE A 44 34.81 -51.99 42.70
N ARG A 45 36.15 -51.94 42.56
CA ARG A 45 37.05 -52.86 43.30
C ARG A 45 36.88 -52.73 44.81
N PHE A 46 36.76 -51.49 45.29
CA PHE A 46 36.63 -51.23 46.70
C PHE A 46 35.31 -51.81 47.24
N ALA A 47 34.18 -51.50 46.60
CA ALA A 47 32.85 -51.94 46.99
C ALA A 47 32.72 -53.48 46.98
N ASN A 48 33.40 -54.15 46.03
CA ASN A 48 33.41 -55.62 45.94
C ASN A 48 34.27 -56.32 47.01
N ARG A 49 35.25 -55.63 47.59
CA ARG A 49 36.23 -56.23 48.52
C ARG A 49 36.05 -55.80 49.97
N THR A 50 35.40 -54.68 50.20
CA THR A 50 35.29 -54.07 51.52
C THR A 50 33.83 -53.74 51.83
N PRO A 51 33.29 -54.22 52.97
CA PRO A 51 31.96 -53.85 53.40
C PRO A 51 31.82 -52.34 53.58
N GLN A 52 30.76 -51.78 53.01
CA GLN A 52 30.39 -50.37 53.09
C GLN A 52 29.31 -50.18 54.16
N GLN A 53 29.17 -48.95 54.66
CA GLN A 53 28.14 -48.62 55.64
C GLN A 53 27.15 -47.61 55.08
N LEU A 54 25.86 -47.84 55.33
CA LEU A 54 24.77 -46.92 55.06
C LEU A 54 24.02 -46.63 56.35
N GLU A 55 24.00 -45.37 56.77
CA GLU A 55 23.15 -44.92 57.87
C GLU A 55 21.95 -44.15 57.31
N ILE A 56 20.75 -44.52 57.77
CA ILE A 56 19.50 -43.88 57.37
C ILE A 56 18.94 -43.12 58.57
N PHE A 57 18.61 -41.86 58.34
CA PHE A 57 18.08 -40.94 59.32
C PHE A 57 16.68 -40.50 58.92
N ARG A 58 15.81 -40.33 59.91
CA ARG A 58 14.62 -39.49 59.78
C ARG A 58 15.08 -38.05 59.57
N GLY A 59 14.61 -37.39 58.52
CA GLY A 59 14.90 -35.98 58.25
C GLY A 59 14.28 -35.05 59.30
N ALA A 60 14.90 -33.89 59.53
CA ALA A 60 14.31 -32.85 60.35
C ALA A 60 13.08 -32.25 59.65
N ASP A 61 12.01 -32.02 60.39
CA ASP A 61 10.89 -31.18 59.97
C ASP A 61 10.64 -30.13 61.06
N PRO A 62 11.25 -28.94 60.95
CA PRO A 62 11.12 -27.88 61.94
C PRO A 62 9.67 -27.40 62.10
N GLN A 63 8.84 -27.49 61.05
CA GLN A 63 7.44 -27.07 61.11
C GLN A 63 6.58 -28.08 61.89
N ARG A 64 6.99 -29.35 61.92
CA ARG A 64 6.35 -30.43 62.71
C ARG A 64 7.08 -30.77 64.01
N GLY A 65 8.13 -30.04 64.36
CA GLY A 65 8.93 -30.29 65.57
C GLY A 65 9.73 -31.60 65.54
N ILE A 66 10.01 -32.16 64.36
CA ILE A 66 10.72 -33.44 64.20
C ILE A 66 12.23 -33.17 64.15
N THR A 67 12.98 -33.75 65.10
CA THR A 67 14.45 -33.71 65.12
C THR A 67 15.05 -34.90 64.36
N PRO A 68 16.22 -34.76 63.71
CA PRO A 68 16.90 -35.88 63.05
C PRO A 68 17.19 -37.02 64.04
N GLN A 69 16.83 -38.24 63.65
CA GLN A 69 17.11 -39.45 64.42
C GLN A 69 17.62 -40.53 63.47
N ARG A 70 18.73 -41.19 63.84
CA ARG A 70 19.21 -42.36 63.10
C ARG A 70 18.23 -43.51 63.30
N LEU A 71 17.73 -44.05 62.19
CA LEU A 71 16.76 -45.15 62.18
C LEU A 71 17.47 -46.50 62.08
N ARG A 72 18.47 -46.60 61.20
CA ARG A 72 19.18 -47.85 60.92
C ARG A 72 20.61 -47.61 60.42
N THR A 73 21.43 -48.63 60.62
CA THR A 73 22.77 -48.77 60.03
C THR A 73 22.80 -50.10 59.30
N ILE A 74 23.12 -50.07 58.02
CA ILE A 74 23.14 -51.22 57.11
C ILE A 74 24.56 -51.43 56.63
N THR A 75 25.05 -52.65 56.75
CA THR A 75 26.30 -53.07 56.10
C THR A 75 25.98 -53.55 54.69
N LEU A 76 26.59 -52.90 53.70
CA LEU A 76 26.45 -53.21 52.29
C LEU A 76 27.69 -53.96 51.83
N ALA A 77 27.53 -55.23 51.43
CA ALA A 77 28.61 -56.06 50.89
C ALA A 77 28.02 -57.09 49.92
N PRO A 78 28.77 -57.51 48.89
CA PRO A 78 28.32 -58.61 48.05
C PRO A 78 28.09 -59.88 48.86
N LEU A 79 27.03 -60.61 48.54
CA LEU A 79 26.83 -61.95 49.09
C LEU A 79 28.03 -62.85 48.75
N PRO A 80 28.41 -63.80 49.62
CA PRO A 80 29.36 -64.83 49.24
C PRO A 80 28.90 -65.53 47.94
N PRO A 81 29.82 -65.85 47.01
CA PRO A 81 29.46 -66.45 45.73
C PRO A 81 28.71 -67.78 45.90
N GLU A 82 28.99 -68.54 46.96
CA GLU A 82 28.29 -69.78 47.27
C GLU A 82 26.81 -69.52 47.62
N GLU A 83 26.53 -68.51 48.44
CA GLU A 83 25.17 -68.08 48.83
C GLU A 83 24.42 -67.44 47.66
N TRP A 84 25.13 -66.69 46.80
CA TRP A 84 24.54 -66.13 45.58
C TRP A 84 24.13 -67.25 44.61
N LEU A 85 24.99 -68.25 44.41
CA LEU A 85 24.70 -69.41 43.55
C LEU A 85 23.45 -70.18 44.00
N GLU A 86 23.27 -70.36 45.31
CA GLU A 86 22.08 -71.03 45.89
C GLU A 86 20.79 -70.24 45.64
N ASN A 87 20.88 -68.92 45.47
CA ASN A 87 19.74 -68.02 45.29
C ASN A 87 19.66 -67.41 43.88
N LEU A 88 20.28 -68.04 42.87
CA LEU A 88 20.21 -67.58 41.48
C LEU A 88 18.75 -67.50 41.01
N THR A 89 18.37 -66.37 40.43
CA THR A 89 17.03 -66.20 39.81
C THR A 89 16.91 -66.95 38.48
N GLY A 90 18.00 -67.55 37.99
CA GLY A 90 18.07 -68.28 36.72
C GLY A 90 18.21 -67.38 35.49
N GLY A 91 18.21 -66.04 35.67
CA GLY A 91 18.37 -65.08 34.58
C GLY A 91 19.83 -64.87 34.17
N TYR A 92 20.08 -64.68 32.88
CA TYR A 92 21.41 -64.36 32.31
C TYR A 92 22.09 -63.18 33.02
N TRP A 93 21.32 -62.16 33.41
CA TRP A 93 21.82 -60.96 34.08
C TRP A 93 22.30 -61.24 35.51
N ASP A 94 21.61 -62.10 36.25
CA ASP A 94 22.01 -62.47 37.63
C ASP A 94 23.35 -63.23 37.61
N SER A 95 23.49 -64.20 36.69
CA SER A 95 24.75 -64.91 36.46
C SER A 95 25.89 -63.99 36.00
N SER A 96 25.58 -62.99 35.17
CA SER A 96 26.57 -62.00 34.71
C SER A 96 27.05 -61.10 35.86
N ALA A 97 26.14 -60.62 36.71
CA ALA A 97 26.53 -59.81 37.86
C ALA A 97 27.41 -60.60 38.85
N LEU A 98 27.05 -61.86 39.12
CA LEU A 98 27.85 -62.78 39.94
C LEU A 98 29.27 -62.95 39.37
N ALA A 99 29.40 -63.23 38.07
CA ALA A 99 30.69 -63.34 37.40
C ALA A 99 31.52 -62.04 37.46
N GLY A 100 30.86 -60.89 37.26
CA GLY A 100 31.50 -59.59 37.31
C GLY A 100 32.06 -59.24 38.69
N ILE A 101 31.35 -59.57 39.76
CA ILE A 101 31.75 -59.27 41.15
C ILE A 101 32.77 -60.29 41.65
N HIS A 102 32.48 -61.58 41.51
CA HIS A 102 33.25 -62.67 42.13
C HIS A 102 34.24 -63.36 41.18
N TYR A 103 34.66 -62.68 40.11
CA TYR A 103 35.61 -63.19 39.10
C TYR A 103 36.77 -64.03 39.69
N GLU A 104 37.44 -63.55 40.73
CA GLU A 104 38.62 -64.22 41.34
C GLU A 104 38.26 -65.47 42.18
N ARG A 105 36.98 -65.68 42.48
CA ARG A 105 36.48 -66.73 43.39
C ARG A 105 35.59 -67.77 42.69
N LEU A 106 35.27 -67.57 41.42
CA LEU A 106 34.44 -68.49 40.64
C LEU A 106 35.32 -69.46 39.84
N PRO A 107 34.86 -70.69 39.59
CA PRO A 107 35.59 -71.64 38.76
C PRO A 107 35.61 -71.18 37.30
N ASP A 108 36.71 -71.47 36.58
CA ASP A 108 36.90 -71.11 35.17
C ASP A 108 35.73 -71.60 34.29
N SER A 109 35.23 -72.81 34.56
CA SER A 109 34.07 -73.38 33.84
C SER A 109 32.79 -72.55 33.95
N TYR A 110 32.62 -71.77 35.02
CA TYR A 110 31.51 -70.83 35.14
C TYR A 110 31.81 -69.55 34.35
N LEU A 111 33.02 -69.01 34.46
CA LEU A 111 33.45 -67.80 33.75
C LEU A 111 33.37 -67.96 32.23
N ASP A 112 33.73 -69.13 31.71
CA ASP A 112 33.62 -69.52 30.29
C ASP A 112 32.19 -69.50 29.75
N SER A 113 31.18 -69.58 30.63
CA SER A 113 29.76 -69.50 30.25
C SER A 113 29.20 -68.06 30.30
N THR A 114 30.04 -67.07 30.61
CA THR A 114 29.65 -65.67 30.79
C THR A 114 30.36 -64.74 29.81
N PHE A 115 30.12 -63.43 29.91
CA PHE A 115 30.82 -62.39 29.13
C PHE A 115 32.33 -62.29 29.43
N LEU A 116 32.86 -63.12 30.33
CA LEU A 116 34.28 -63.16 30.74
C LEU A 116 35.04 -64.37 30.20
N ALA A 117 34.45 -65.13 29.26
CA ALA A 117 35.09 -66.28 28.65
C ALA A 117 36.46 -65.93 28.05
N GLU A 118 37.43 -66.84 28.15
CA GLU A 118 38.81 -66.59 27.71
C GLU A 118 38.92 -66.29 26.21
N GLU A 119 37.93 -66.70 25.40
CA GLU A 119 37.87 -66.45 23.95
C GLU A 119 37.89 -64.96 23.56
N TYR A 120 37.58 -64.05 24.50
CA TYR A 120 37.54 -62.62 24.24
C TYR A 120 38.92 -61.92 24.29
N GLU A 121 40.01 -62.63 24.64
CA GLU A 121 41.42 -62.16 24.66
C GLU A 121 41.64 -60.75 25.28
N ASP A 122 40.87 -60.39 26.30
CA ASP A 122 40.93 -59.05 26.89
C ASP A 122 42.20 -58.83 27.74
N SER A 123 42.80 -57.64 27.64
CA SER A 123 43.76 -57.17 28.64
C SER A 123 43.09 -57.06 30.01
N ASP A 124 43.85 -57.17 31.10
CA ASP A 124 43.31 -57.03 32.47
C ASP A 124 42.50 -55.75 32.66
N ASN A 125 42.92 -54.66 32.01
CA ASN A 125 42.23 -53.38 32.02
C ASN A 125 40.88 -53.40 31.26
N GLN A 126 40.79 -54.12 30.14
CA GLN A 126 39.54 -54.30 29.40
C GLN A 126 38.59 -55.20 30.17
N ARG A 127 39.09 -56.32 30.72
CA ARG A 127 38.31 -57.25 31.53
C ARG A 127 37.68 -56.55 32.75
N GLU A 128 38.44 -55.73 33.46
CA GLU A 128 37.91 -54.97 34.60
C GLU A 128 36.84 -53.94 34.19
N ALA A 129 36.98 -53.32 33.02
CA ALA A 129 35.96 -52.42 32.47
C ALA A 129 34.68 -53.17 32.08
N LEU A 130 34.80 -54.35 31.46
CA LEU A 130 33.67 -55.22 31.14
C LEU A 130 32.95 -55.65 32.41
N ARG A 131 33.69 -56.10 33.44
CA ARG A 131 33.13 -56.47 34.74
C ARG A 131 32.29 -55.34 35.33
N LEU A 132 32.83 -54.13 35.38
CA LEU A 132 32.08 -52.95 35.87
C LEU A 132 30.82 -52.69 35.04
N GLY A 133 30.96 -52.62 33.71
CA GLY A 133 29.86 -52.29 32.80
C GLY A 133 28.72 -53.30 32.83
N PHE A 134 29.03 -54.59 32.65
CA PHE A 134 28.03 -55.66 32.66
C PHE A 134 27.38 -55.85 34.02
N THR A 135 28.13 -55.72 35.12
CA THR A 135 27.55 -55.80 36.47
C THR A 135 26.56 -54.66 36.70
N ASN A 136 26.91 -53.44 36.30
CA ASN A 136 26.01 -52.29 36.44
C ASN A 136 24.77 -52.41 35.53
N PHE A 137 24.95 -52.92 34.30
CA PHE A 137 23.85 -53.13 33.38
C PHE A 137 22.90 -54.25 33.83
N ALA A 138 23.44 -55.35 34.36
CA ALA A 138 22.65 -56.46 34.91
C ALA A 138 21.73 -56.01 36.05
N GLN A 139 22.25 -55.20 36.97
CA GLN A 139 21.48 -54.61 38.07
C GLN A 139 20.35 -53.68 37.61
N ASN A 140 20.43 -53.08 36.42
CA ASN A 140 19.33 -52.29 35.88
C ASN A 140 18.10 -53.14 35.55
N GLN A 141 18.27 -54.45 35.37
CA GLN A 141 17.20 -55.36 34.94
C GLN A 141 16.38 -55.89 36.11
N ASP A 142 17.00 -56.04 37.28
CA ASP A 142 16.36 -56.55 38.49
C ASP A 142 17.05 -55.97 39.74
N PHE A 143 16.25 -55.36 40.62
CA PHE A 143 16.74 -54.78 41.86
C PHE A 143 17.32 -55.84 42.81
N SER A 144 16.86 -57.08 42.75
CA SER A 144 17.36 -58.16 43.60
C SER A 144 18.88 -58.37 43.40
N ILE A 145 19.37 -58.20 42.17
CA ILE A 145 20.79 -58.25 41.81
C ILE A 145 21.56 -57.11 42.49
N THR A 146 20.95 -55.93 42.60
CA THR A 146 21.54 -54.76 43.30
C THR A 146 21.73 -55.05 44.79
N GLU A 147 20.76 -55.71 45.43
CA GLU A 147 20.87 -56.09 46.84
C GLU A 147 21.93 -57.18 47.04
N LYS A 148 21.95 -58.22 46.20
CA LYS A 148 22.98 -59.29 46.27
C LYS A 148 24.39 -58.75 46.04
N ALA A 149 24.54 -57.76 45.15
CA ALA A 149 25.80 -57.06 44.90
C ALA A 149 26.26 -56.20 46.08
N GLY A 150 25.38 -55.91 47.05
CA GLY A 150 25.64 -54.96 48.12
C GLY A 150 25.69 -53.51 47.62
N TYR A 151 25.06 -53.19 46.48
CA TYR A 151 25.09 -51.85 45.89
C TYR A 151 23.80 -51.07 46.13
N GLY A 152 22.89 -51.61 46.92
CA GLY A 152 21.64 -50.95 47.24
C GLY A 152 20.88 -51.65 48.33
N HIS A 153 19.78 -51.02 48.74
CA HIS A 153 18.90 -51.54 49.77
C HIS A 153 17.49 -51.02 49.54
N GLN A 154 16.49 -51.86 49.84
CA GLN A 154 15.11 -51.43 49.94
C GLN A 154 14.58 -51.52 51.37
N TRP A 155 13.69 -50.60 51.73
CA TRP A 155 13.04 -50.60 53.03
C TRP A 155 11.61 -50.06 52.96
N GLU A 156 10.76 -50.51 53.88
CA GLU A 156 9.42 -49.97 54.05
C GLU A 156 9.45 -48.60 54.73
N ARG A 157 8.57 -47.70 54.29
CA ARG A 157 8.49 -46.36 54.88
C ARG A 157 7.98 -46.42 56.31
N GLU A 158 8.68 -45.76 57.21
CA GLU A 158 8.24 -45.59 58.59
C GLU A 158 7.13 -44.52 58.71
N ASP A 159 6.21 -44.78 59.65
CA ASP A 159 5.05 -43.92 59.89
C ASP A 159 5.44 -42.48 60.26
N GLY A 160 4.81 -41.54 59.58
CA GLY A 160 5.03 -40.10 59.80
C GLY A 160 6.42 -39.60 59.37
N VAL A 161 7.24 -40.40 58.69
CA VAL A 161 8.47 -39.91 58.05
C VAL A 161 8.11 -39.21 56.75
N THR A 162 8.51 -37.95 56.62
CA THR A 162 8.31 -37.12 55.42
C THR A 162 9.59 -36.96 54.60
N ARG A 163 10.75 -37.31 55.18
CA ARG A 163 12.06 -37.15 54.56
C ARG A 163 13.06 -38.15 55.16
N TYR A 164 13.93 -38.71 54.34
CA TYR A 164 15.08 -39.49 54.77
C TYR A 164 16.38 -38.73 54.47
N GLY A 165 17.27 -38.65 55.45
CA GLY A 165 18.67 -38.28 55.24
C GLY A 165 19.53 -39.54 55.27
N LEU A 166 20.47 -39.66 54.34
CA LEU A 166 21.31 -40.85 54.16
C LEU A 166 22.77 -40.45 54.29
N LYS A 167 23.55 -41.25 55.02
CA LYS A 167 25.01 -41.17 55.07
C LYS A 167 25.59 -42.47 54.56
N PHE A 168 26.27 -42.39 53.42
CA PHE A 168 26.95 -43.51 52.81
C PHE A 168 28.46 -43.36 53.01
N TYR A 169 29.10 -44.43 53.48
CA TYR A 169 30.52 -44.48 53.79
C TYR A 169 31.20 -45.39 52.76
N PRO A 170 31.71 -44.82 51.64
CA PRO A 170 32.28 -45.60 50.56
C PRO A 170 33.68 -46.14 50.89
N THR A 171 34.33 -45.71 51.99
CA THR A 171 35.60 -46.26 52.50
C THR A 171 35.65 -46.27 54.03
N PRO A 172 36.59 -46.99 54.69
CA PRO A 172 36.68 -47.07 56.14
C PRO A 172 37.39 -45.86 56.78
N THR A 173 38.08 -45.00 55.99
CA THR A 173 38.95 -43.91 56.50
C THR A 173 38.61 -42.49 55.99
N GLY A 174 37.53 -42.28 55.22
CA GLY A 174 36.98 -40.96 54.78
C GLY A 174 36.23 -41.08 53.43
N ASP A 175 35.33 -40.21 52.95
CA ASP A 175 34.62 -39.01 53.40
C ASP A 175 33.13 -39.34 53.13
N THR A 176 32.20 -38.90 53.97
CA THR A 176 30.80 -39.35 53.94
C THR A 176 30.04 -38.73 52.77
N LEU A 177 29.38 -39.56 51.95
CA LEU A 177 28.42 -39.09 50.95
C LEU A 177 27.04 -38.90 51.60
N TYR A 178 26.46 -37.72 51.42
CA TYR A 178 25.15 -37.37 51.96
C TYR A 178 24.12 -37.38 50.83
N TYR A 179 22.98 -38.01 51.07
CA TYR A 179 21.87 -38.03 50.11
C TYR A 179 20.55 -37.81 50.84
N GLU A 180 19.59 -37.18 50.19
CA GLU A 180 18.28 -36.89 50.78
C GLU A 180 17.16 -37.40 49.88
N ILE A 181 16.12 -37.97 50.50
CA ILE A 181 14.89 -38.36 49.82
C ILE A 181 13.73 -37.64 50.49
N ASP A 182 13.13 -36.67 49.80
CA ASP A 182 11.91 -35.99 50.24
C ASP A 182 10.68 -36.80 49.82
N LEU A 183 10.05 -37.50 50.78
CA LEU A 183 8.87 -38.33 50.55
C LEU A 183 7.58 -37.50 50.48
N ALA A 184 7.55 -36.34 51.14
CA ALA A 184 6.37 -35.49 51.17
C ALA A 184 6.14 -34.81 49.82
N ASN A 185 7.22 -34.48 49.13
CA ASN A 185 7.21 -33.81 47.83
C ASN A 185 7.73 -34.71 46.70
N TYR A 186 7.75 -36.04 46.88
CA TYR A 186 8.22 -36.96 45.85
C TYR A 186 7.28 -36.91 44.64
N VAL A 187 7.80 -36.41 43.53
CA VAL A 187 7.13 -36.45 42.23
C VAL A 187 7.80 -37.54 41.38
N PRO A 188 7.06 -38.56 40.91
CA PRO A 188 7.61 -39.54 40.00
C PRO A 188 8.21 -38.85 38.77
N PRO A 189 9.39 -39.27 38.28
CA PRO A 189 10.01 -38.61 37.14
C PRO A 189 9.10 -38.62 35.91
N PRO A 190 9.14 -37.57 35.07
CA PRO A 190 8.37 -37.51 33.84
C PRO A 190 8.86 -38.57 32.84
N VAL A 191 8.06 -38.83 31.80
CA VAL A 191 8.42 -39.70 30.67
C VAL A 191 8.30 -38.92 29.36
N PRO A 192 9.08 -39.27 28.32
CA PRO A 192 8.96 -38.68 26.99
C PRO A 192 7.54 -38.72 26.43
N VAL A 193 7.18 -37.72 25.64
CA VAL A 193 5.96 -37.77 24.84
C VAL A 193 6.12 -38.81 23.74
N LEU A 194 5.23 -39.81 23.74
CA LEU A 194 5.09 -40.78 22.66
C LEU A 194 4.30 -40.15 21.52
N ASN A 195 4.87 -40.13 20.33
CA ASN A 195 4.19 -39.78 19.08
C ASN A 195 3.85 -41.05 18.31
N ALA A 196 2.76 -41.02 17.54
CA ALA A 196 2.29 -42.15 16.76
C ALA A 196 1.67 -41.69 15.43
N LYS A 197 2.00 -42.38 14.34
CA LYS A 197 1.40 -42.22 13.01
C LYS A 197 0.83 -43.55 12.56
N PHE A 198 -0.50 -43.63 12.46
CA PHE A 198 -1.25 -44.83 12.11
C PHE A 198 -1.48 -44.86 10.59
N LYS A 199 -0.54 -45.46 9.87
CA LYS A 199 -0.56 -45.56 8.40
C LYS A 199 -1.19 -46.87 7.94
N GLU A 200 -1.38 -47.00 6.63
CA GLU A 200 -1.77 -48.26 6.01
C GLU A 200 -0.86 -49.40 6.48
N ARG A 201 -1.46 -50.37 7.18
CA ARG A 201 -0.84 -51.61 7.68
C ARG A 201 0.40 -51.38 8.54
N ARG A 202 0.55 -50.20 9.14
CA ARG A 202 1.77 -49.81 9.86
C ARG A 202 1.51 -48.73 10.89
N VAL A 203 2.16 -48.82 12.04
CA VAL A 203 2.24 -47.72 13.02
C VAL A 203 3.69 -47.31 13.20
N SER A 204 4.00 -46.03 12.97
CA SER A 204 5.31 -45.44 13.27
C SER A 204 5.22 -44.65 14.57
N LEU A 205 6.09 -44.98 15.51
CA LEU A 205 6.14 -44.45 16.87
C LEU A 205 7.48 -43.76 17.08
N ASP A 206 7.48 -42.62 17.76
CA ASP A 206 8.72 -41.93 18.09
C ASP A 206 8.63 -41.19 19.44
N TRP A 207 9.77 -41.02 20.11
CA TRP A 207 9.87 -40.24 21.34
C TRP A 207 11.28 -39.69 21.56
N ASN A 208 11.38 -38.47 22.12
CA ASN A 208 12.66 -37.84 22.44
C ASN A 208 13.20 -38.37 23.78
N PHE A 209 14.36 -39.03 23.75
CA PHE A 209 14.95 -39.61 24.96
C PHE A 209 16.04 -38.73 25.60
N LYS A 210 16.55 -37.73 24.88
CA LYS A 210 17.76 -36.99 25.26
C LYS A 210 17.62 -36.24 26.57
N GLU A 211 16.46 -35.66 26.84
CA GLU A 211 16.19 -34.92 28.09
C GLU A 211 16.00 -35.84 29.31
N PHE A 212 15.96 -37.16 29.09
CA PHE A 212 15.60 -38.16 30.10
C PHE A 212 16.72 -39.18 30.34
N THR A 213 17.92 -38.99 29.76
CA THR A 213 19.05 -39.92 29.89
C THR A 213 19.57 -40.06 31.30
N ASP A 214 19.39 -39.04 32.14
CA ASP A 214 19.77 -39.10 33.56
C ASP A 214 18.76 -39.87 34.42
N LEU A 215 17.55 -40.09 33.89
CA LEU A 215 16.43 -40.71 34.60
C LEU A 215 16.25 -42.18 34.21
N TYR A 216 16.44 -42.49 32.93
CA TYR A 216 16.18 -43.81 32.37
C TYR A 216 17.33 -44.30 31.49
N TYR A 217 17.69 -45.57 31.64
CA TYR A 217 18.71 -46.22 30.81
C TYR A 217 18.15 -46.74 29.48
N GLY A 218 16.82 -46.87 29.38
CA GLY A 218 16.11 -47.36 28.20
C GLY A 218 14.60 -47.16 28.32
N TYR A 219 13.84 -47.71 27.37
CA TYR A 219 12.39 -47.54 27.31
C TYR A 219 11.67 -48.83 26.96
N GLN A 220 10.56 -49.09 27.65
CA GLN A 220 9.70 -50.23 27.38
C GLN A 220 8.39 -49.76 26.75
N LEU A 221 8.05 -50.37 25.63
CA LEU A 221 6.79 -50.14 24.93
C LEU A 221 5.84 -51.31 25.16
N PHE A 222 4.61 -50.99 25.52
CA PHE A 222 3.52 -51.95 25.65
C PHE A 222 2.41 -51.62 24.65
N ARG A 223 1.80 -52.67 24.09
CA ARG A 223 0.66 -52.56 23.17
C ARG A 223 -0.57 -53.24 23.79
N SER A 224 -1.74 -52.69 23.50
CA SER A 224 -3.05 -53.28 23.76
C SER A 224 -3.89 -53.21 22.49
N ASP A 225 -4.55 -54.32 22.18
CA ASP A 225 -5.49 -54.44 21.04
C ASP A 225 -6.94 -54.65 21.53
N ASP A 226 -7.17 -54.59 22.84
CA ASP A 226 -8.46 -54.91 23.49
C ASP A 226 -9.03 -53.71 24.28
N ALA A 227 -8.86 -52.52 23.71
CA ALA A 227 -9.27 -51.24 24.29
C ALA A 227 -8.64 -50.94 25.67
N GLY A 228 -7.41 -51.42 25.89
CA GLY A 228 -6.63 -51.12 27.08
C GLY A 228 -6.88 -52.05 28.27
N GLN A 229 -7.55 -53.20 28.05
CA GLN A 229 -7.79 -54.18 29.12
C GLN A 229 -6.52 -54.97 29.43
N THR A 230 -5.79 -55.42 28.41
CA THR A 230 -4.51 -56.11 28.55
C THR A 230 -3.42 -55.41 27.76
N PHE A 231 -2.23 -55.35 28.36
CA PHE A 231 -1.03 -54.80 27.76
C PHE A 231 0.05 -55.87 27.72
N TYR A 232 0.67 -56.04 26.56
CA TYR A 232 1.81 -56.92 26.38
C TYR A 232 3.02 -56.13 25.86
N PRO A 233 4.24 -56.55 26.24
CA PRO A 233 5.43 -55.87 25.78
C PRO A 233 5.59 -56.05 24.26
N VAL A 234 5.91 -54.97 23.55
CA VAL A 234 6.21 -55.02 22.11
C VAL A 234 7.55 -55.74 21.85
N PHE A 235 8.45 -55.69 22.84
CA PHE A 235 9.75 -56.35 22.83
C PHE A 235 10.12 -56.79 24.25
N ASN A 236 10.90 -57.87 24.38
CA ASN A 236 11.15 -58.54 25.67
C ASN A 236 12.11 -57.80 26.61
N THR A 237 12.91 -56.86 26.07
CA THR A 237 13.92 -56.10 26.83
C THR A 237 13.84 -54.63 26.47
N PRO A 238 14.02 -53.70 27.43
CA PRO A 238 13.94 -52.26 27.16
C PRO A 238 14.84 -51.84 26.00
N LEU A 239 14.30 -50.98 25.14
CA LEU A 239 15.05 -50.38 24.05
C LEU A 239 16.04 -49.38 24.65
N ILE A 240 17.31 -49.74 24.61
CA ILE A 240 18.43 -48.89 25.04
C ILE A 240 19.03 -48.19 23.80
N ASN A 241 19.54 -46.97 23.99
CA ASN A 241 20.31 -46.31 22.93
C ASN A 241 21.72 -46.93 22.86
N GLY A 242 21.85 -48.01 22.11
CA GLY A 242 23.12 -48.52 21.63
C GLY A 242 23.01 -48.64 20.12
N MET A 243 23.80 -47.84 19.38
CA MET A 243 23.99 -47.86 17.92
C MET A 243 22.94 -48.66 17.12
N ASP A 244 22.10 -47.96 16.37
CA ASP A 244 21.26 -48.52 15.31
C ASP A 244 22.07 -49.48 14.43
N SER A 245 21.87 -50.79 14.62
CA SER A 245 22.49 -51.83 13.80
C SER A 245 21.62 -52.22 12.61
N THR A 246 20.74 -51.32 12.14
CA THR A 246 20.04 -51.46 10.88
C THR A 246 20.14 -50.19 10.04
N LEU A 247 21.28 -50.06 9.36
CA LEU A 247 21.52 -49.25 8.15
C LEU A 247 22.15 -47.85 8.33
N ASN A 248 23.34 -47.77 7.72
CA ASN A 248 24.05 -46.60 7.22
C ASN A 248 24.80 -45.68 8.22
N THR A 249 26.11 -45.87 8.15
CA THR A 249 27.23 -45.01 8.54
C THR A 249 27.12 -43.57 8.02
N THR A 250 26.23 -42.78 8.62
CA THR A 250 26.31 -41.30 8.68
C THR A 250 25.06 -40.80 9.40
N LEU A 251 25.06 -40.66 10.73
CA LEU A 251 24.04 -39.85 11.40
C LEU A 251 24.50 -39.38 12.78
N ASN A 252 24.62 -38.06 12.87
CA ASN A 252 24.68 -37.29 14.11
C ASN A 252 23.49 -37.62 15.02
N ASN A 253 23.73 -37.64 16.34
CA ASN A 253 22.84 -37.05 17.35
C ASN A 253 21.32 -37.18 17.13
N SER A 254 20.77 -38.37 16.83
CA SER A 254 19.31 -38.51 16.87
C SER A 254 18.86 -38.44 18.33
N GLU A 255 18.18 -37.36 18.71
CA GLU A 255 17.62 -37.17 20.06
C GLU A 255 16.36 -38.03 20.28
N VAL A 256 15.94 -38.75 19.24
CA VAL A 256 14.65 -39.46 19.14
C VAL A 256 14.90 -40.93 18.85
N LEU A 257 14.16 -41.81 19.55
CA LEU A 257 14.05 -43.22 19.22
C LEU A 257 12.81 -43.45 18.35
N VAL A 258 12.93 -44.30 17.34
CA VAL A 258 11.84 -44.60 16.40
C VAL A 258 11.55 -46.10 16.42
N ARG A 259 10.28 -46.47 16.44
CA ARG A 259 9.79 -47.84 16.32
C ARG A 259 8.72 -47.93 15.25
N THR A 260 8.77 -48.96 14.42
CA THR A 260 7.72 -49.24 13.44
C THR A 260 7.12 -50.62 13.68
N GLU A 261 5.81 -50.67 13.85
CA GLU A 261 5.02 -51.90 13.94
C GLU A 261 4.28 -52.13 12.62
N SER A 262 4.24 -53.39 12.16
CA SER A 262 3.53 -53.79 10.94
C SER A 262 2.28 -54.59 11.29
N PHE A 263 1.22 -54.40 10.52
CA PHE A 263 -0.08 -55.04 10.70
C PHE A 263 -0.48 -55.80 9.43
N THR A 264 -1.23 -56.88 9.59
CA THR A 264 -1.70 -57.68 8.44
C THR A 264 -2.82 -56.98 7.69
N GLU A 265 -3.70 -56.27 8.39
CA GLU A 265 -4.88 -55.58 7.86
C GLU A 265 -4.99 -54.16 8.45
N ASN A 266 -5.90 -53.35 7.90
CA ASN A 266 -6.28 -52.04 8.45
C ASN A 266 -7.52 -52.21 9.35
N GLY A 267 -7.84 -51.19 10.14
CA GLY A 267 -9.04 -51.15 10.99
C GLY A 267 -8.81 -51.60 12.44
N ASP A 268 -7.62 -52.13 12.75
CA ASP A 268 -7.27 -52.51 14.12
C ASP A 268 -7.14 -51.26 15.00
N SER A 269 -7.90 -51.23 16.11
CA SER A 269 -7.75 -50.21 17.13
C SER A 269 -6.66 -50.64 18.12
N VAL A 270 -5.62 -49.81 18.26
CA VAL A 270 -4.47 -50.14 19.10
C VAL A 270 -4.11 -49.00 20.04
N ILE A 271 -3.64 -49.35 21.23
CA ILE A 271 -3.16 -48.42 22.26
C ILE A 271 -1.71 -48.77 22.60
N TYR A 272 -0.83 -47.77 22.57
CA TYR A 272 0.57 -47.90 22.98
C TYR A 272 0.84 -47.14 24.27
N ARG A 273 1.58 -47.75 25.20
CA ARG A 273 2.10 -47.13 26.42
C ARG A 273 3.62 -47.21 26.47
N LEU A 274 4.26 -46.05 26.58
CA LEU A 274 5.70 -45.91 26.74
C LEU A 274 6.03 -45.68 28.21
N HIS A 275 6.90 -46.53 28.77
CA HIS A 275 7.50 -46.36 30.08
C HIS A 275 9.02 -46.17 29.94
N GLY A 276 9.63 -45.34 30.78
CA GLY A 276 11.07 -45.34 31.00
C GLY A 276 11.50 -46.55 31.85
N ALA A 277 12.62 -47.19 31.51
CA ALA A 277 13.25 -48.22 32.32
C ALA A 277 14.28 -47.56 33.26
N ASP A 278 14.08 -47.72 34.56
CA ASP A 278 14.86 -47.05 35.60
C ASP A 278 16.09 -47.88 36.04
N TYR A 279 17.04 -47.25 36.71
CA TYR A 279 18.26 -47.92 37.19
C TYR A 279 18.05 -48.81 38.43
N LEU A 280 16.79 -49.12 38.77
CA LEU A 280 16.37 -49.83 39.97
C LEU A 280 15.54 -51.08 39.65
N GLY A 281 15.73 -51.66 38.45
CA GLY A 281 15.13 -52.93 38.07
C GLY A 281 13.64 -52.85 37.73
N GLY A 282 13.14 -51.66 37.38
CA GLY A 282 11.71 -51.48 37.08
C GLY A 282 11.42 -50.43 36.03
N TYR A 283 10.12 -50.17 35.88
CA TYR A 283 9.60 -49.15 34.96
C TYR A 283 9.10 -47.93 35.71
N SER A 284 9.20 -46.78 35.03
CA SER A 284 8.62 -45.52 35.45
C SER A 284 7.14 -45.68 35.79
N ARG A 285 6.71 -44.97 36.84
CA ARG A 285 5.31 -44.95 37.28
C ARG A 285 4.40 -44.20 36.30
N GLN A 286 4.93 -43.14 35.69
CA GLN A 286 4.23 -42.43 34.62
C GLN A 286 4.41 -43.17 33.30
N TYR A 287 3.51 -42.94 32.36
CA TYR A 287 3.62 -43.44 30.99
C TYR A 287 3.06 -42.42 30.01
N SER A 288 3.55 -42.46 28.78
CA SER A 288 2.99 -41.71 27.66
C SER A 288 2.16 -42.64 26.79
N GLN A 289 0.96 -42.20 26.40
CA GLN A 289 0.00 -43.04 25.68
C GLN A 289 -0.42 -42.43 24.35
N ARG A 290 -0.55 -43.28 23.34
CA ARG A 290 -1.19 -42.96 22.05
C ARG A 290 -2.12 -44.08 21.62
N SER A 291 -3.21 -43.71 20.97
CA SER A 291 -4.21 -44.64 20.45
C SER A 291 -4.64 -44.21 19.05
N GLY A 292 -5.03 -45.17 18.21
CA GLY A 292 -5.51 -44.90 16.87
C GLY A 292 -5.99 -46.16 16.18
N VAL A 293 -6.57 -45.98 15.00
CA VAL A 293 -7.01 -47.07 14.12
C VAL A 293 -6.02 -47.19 12.97
N VAL A 294 -5.47 -48.39 12.76
CA VAL A 294 -4.47 -48.63 11.72
C VAL A 294 -5.07 -48.41 10.34
N GLY A 295 -4.49 -47.51 9.54
CA GLY A 295 -4.84 -47.33 8.13
C GLY A 295 -6.17 -46.65 7.83
N SER A 296 -6.86 -46.07 8.82
CA SER A 296 -8.06 -45.22 8.57
C SER A 296 -7.66 -43.75 8.36
N ASP A 297 -8.27 -43.10 7.37
CA ASP A 297 -7.93 -41.75 6.93
C ASP A 297 -9.18 -40.92 6.59
N ILE A 298 -8.99 -39.64 6.28
CA ILE A 298 -10.03 -38.78 5.71
C ILE A 298 -10.28 -39.15 4.24
N GLU A 299 -11.55 -39.27 3.87
CA GLU A 299 -11.96 -39.58 2.48
C GLU A 299 -12.79 -38.46 1.83
N LEU A 300 -13.28 -37.52 2.63
CA LEU A 300 -14.12 -36.41 2.19
C LEU A 300 -13.42 -35.08 2.41
N SER A 301 -13.52 -34.19 1.41
CA SER A 301 -13.10 -32.80 1.55
C SER A 301 -14.04 -32.02 2.48
N PRO A 302 -13.55 -31.01 3.20
CA PRO A 302 -14.41 -30.01 3.85
C PRO A 302 -15.24 -29.26 2.81
N VAL A 303 -16.43 -28.83 3.24
CA VAL A 303 -17.35 -28.03 2.44
C VAL A 303 -17.31 -26.60 2.95
N LEU A 304 -16.94 -25.69 2.06
CA LEU A 304 -16.89 -24.26 2.38
C LEU A 304 -18.31 -23.70 2.30
N ASP A 305 -18.89 -23.36 3.45
CA ASP A 305 -20.30 -22.97 3.57
C ASP A 305 -20.51 -21.49 3.29
N LYS A 306 -19.61 -20.64 3.82
CA LYS A 306 -19.72 -19.19 3.70
C LYS A 306 -18.36 -18.51 3.79
N THR A 307 -18.21 -17.44 3.00
CA THR A 307 -17.12 -16.47 3.13
C THR A 307 -17.70 -15.07 3.29
N ILE A 308 -17.20 -14.33 4.28
CA ILE A 308 -17.69 -13.00 4.64
C ILE A 308 -16.52 -12.04 4.59
N GLN A 309 -16.64 -11.00 3.77
CA GLN A 309 -15.74 -9.85 3.78
C GLN A 309 -16.07 -8.96 4.97
N THR A 310 -15.04 -8.43 5.63
CA THR A 310 -15.18 -7.43 6.71
C THR A 310 -14.55 -6.10 6.30
N ASP A 311 -15.01 -5.02 6.92
CA ASP A 311 -14.51 -3.65 6.66
C ASP A 311 -13.04 -3.45 7.08
N SER A 312 -12.49 -4.36 7.91
CA SER A 312 -11.09 -4.36 8.36
C SER A 312 -10.18 -5.23 7.49
N ASN A 313 -10.62 -5.65 6.30
CA ASN A 313 -9.86 -6.51 5.38
C ASN A 313 -9.48 -7.88 5.96
N TYR A 314 -10.39 -8.45 6.75
CA TYR A 314 -10.39 -9.87 7.10
C TYR A 314 -11.48 -10.61 6.32
N ALA A 315 -11.19 -11.86 5.95
CA ALA A 315 -12.18 -12.82 5.47
C ALA A 315 -12.56 -13.77 6.61
N VAL A 316 -13.84 -13.80 6.97
CA VAL A 316 -14.39 -14.84 7.86
C VAL A 316 -14.82 -16.01 6.99
N ILE A 317 -14.23 -17.17 7.24
CA ILE A 317 -14.42 -18.40 6.47
C ILE A 317 -15.12 -19.40 7.38
N GLN A 318 -16.28 -19.89 6.95
CA GLN A 318 -17.09 -20.90 7.63
C GLN A 318 -17.17 -22.17 6.78
N TRP A 319 -17.03 -23.33 7.40
CA TRP A 319 -17.07 -24.62 6.72
C TRP A 319 -17.73 -25.71 7.56
N SER A 320 -18.13 -26.77 6.88
CA SER A 320 -18.62 -28.01 7.45
C SER A 320 -17.71 -29.18 7.07
N PHE A 321 -17.67 -30.21 7.92
CA PHE A 321 -16.87 -31.42 7.73
C PHE A 321 -17.63 -32.63 8.28
N ASP A 322 -17.44 -33.80 7.66
CA ASP A 322 -18.15 -35.01 8.06
C ASP A 322 -17.57 -35.56 9.36
N GLU A 323 -18.40 -35.57 10.42
CA GLU A 323 -18.02 -35.96 11.78
C GLU A 323 -17.50 -37.40 11.89
N ARG A 324 -17.81 -38.29 10.93
CA ARG A 324 -17.28 -39.65 10.89
C ARG A 324 -15.76 -39.66 10.70
N PHE A 325 -15.22 -38.63 10.05
CA PHE A 325 -13.78 -38.50 9.77
C PHE A 325 -13.08 -37.52 10.70
N ALA A 326 -13.81 -36.81 11.57
CA ALA A 326 -13.23 -35.85 12.52
C ALA A 326 -12.11 -36.44 13.40
N PRO A 327 -12.18 -37.71 13.87
CA PRO A 327 -11.09 -38.32 14.65
C PRO A 327 -9.78 -38.51 13.89
N TYR A 328 -9.79 -38.43 12.55
CA TYR A 328 -8.60 -38.62 11.71
C TYR A 328 -7.94 -37.30 11.30
N VAL A 329 -8.59 -36.15 11.57
CA VAL A 329 -8.07 -34.82 11.25
C VAL A 329 -7.04 -34.38 12.29
N GLU A 330 -5.84 -34.05 11.83
CA GLU A 330 -4.78 -33.43 12.65
C GLU A 330 -5.03 -31.92 12.77
N GLU A 331 -5.34 -31.26 11.66
CA GLU A 331 -5.61 -29.82 11.60
C GLU A 331 -6.44 -29.44 10.36
N PHE A 332 -7.05 -28.26 10.40
CA PHE A 332 -7.45 -27.54 9.20
C PHE A 332 -6.43 -26.46 8.83
N ARG A 333 -6.41 -26.10 7.55
CA ARG A 333 -5.65 -24.98 7.00
C ARG A 333 -6.55 -24.13 6.11
N ILE A 334 -6.30 -22.84 6.07
CA ILE A 334 -6.84 -21.94 5.05
C ILE A 334 -5.76 -21.72 4.00
N LEU A 335 -6.08 -22.03 2.76
CA LEU A 335 -5.26 -21.72 1.61
C LEU A 335 -5.78 -20.46 0.93
N HIS A 336 -4.89 -19.65 0.36
CA HIS A 336 -5.26 -18.48 -0.43
C HIS A 336 -4.37 -18.26 -1.66
N ARG A 337 -4.93 -17.56 -2.66
CA ARG A 337 -4.22 -17.10 -3.86
C ARG A 337 -4.86 -15.84 -4.45
N PRO A 338 -4.11 -15.01 -5.20
CA PRO A 338 -4.62 -13.78 -5.80
C PRO A 338 -5.53 -14.00 -7.03
N ASP A 339 -5.33 -15.09 -7.77
CA ASP A 339 -6.03 -15.40 -9.02
C ASP A 339 -6.07 -16.93 -9.28
N SER A 340 -6.74 -17.34 -10.37
CA SER A 340 -6.94 -18.75 -10.70
C SER A 340 -5.70 -19.47 -11.24
N GLU A 341 -4.69 -18.74 -11.72
CA GLU A 341 -3.46 -19.30 -12.31
C GLU A 341 -2.33 -19.42 -11.27
N SER A 342 -2.35 -18.56 -10.26
CA SER A 342 -1.40 -18.53 -9.16
C SER A 342 -1.47 -19.79 -8.29
N GLU A 343 -0.30 -20.20 -7.79
CA GLU A 343 -0.19 -21.30 -6.82
C GLU A 343 -0.86 -20.93 -5.48
N SER A 344 -1.45 -21.94 -4.83
CA SER A 344 -2.06 -21.76 -3.51
C SER A 344 -1.00 -21.73 -2.42
N THR A 345 -1.09 -20.75 -1.52
CA THR A 345 -0.23 -20.65 -0.33
C THR A 345 -1.07 -20.78 0.95
N VAL A 346 -0.43 -21.11 2.07
CA VAL A 346 -1.11 -21.24 3.37
C VAL A 346 -1.31 -19.86 3.98
N ALA A 347 -2.56 -19.43 4.13
CA ALA A 347 -2.93 -18.20 4.83
C ALA A 347 -2.94 -18.40 6.35
N LEU A 348 -3.39 -19.58 6.80
CA LEU A 348 -3.42 -19.96 8.22
C LEU A 348 -3.34 -21.49 8.35
N ALA A 349 -2.56 -21.97 9.32
CA ALA A 349 -2.46 -23.37 9.70
C ALA A 349 -2.65 -23.55 11.21
N GLY A 350 -2.67 -24.78 11.70
CA GLY A 350 -2.87 -25.12 13.10
C GLY A 350 -4.31 -24.95 13.57
N ILE A 351 -5.28 -24.95 12.65
CA ILE A 351 -6.68 -24.76 13.02
C ILE A 351 -7.20 -26.06 13.66
N PRO A 352 -7.76 -26.00 14.87
CA PRO A 352 -8.22 -27.19 15.58
C PRO A 352 -9.26 -28.03 14.79
N PRO A 353 -9.26 -29.38 14.91
CA PRO A 353 -10.21 -30.26 14.22
C PRO A 353 -11.70 -30.02 14.54
N ASP A 354 -12.02 -29.34 15.64
CA ASP A 354 -13.38 -28.97 16.04
C ASP A 354 -13.81 -27.58 15.54
N ALA A 355 -12.90 -26.79 14.99
CA ALA A 355 -13.21 -25.48 14.44
C ALA A 355 -14.03 -25.60 13.14
N ARG A 356 -14.97 -24.66 12.95
CA ARG A 356 -15.83 -24.53 11.75
C ARG A 356 -15.89 -23.09 11.24
N GLU A 357 -15.14 -22.18 11.87
CA GLU A 357 -15.06 -20.77 11.51
C GLU A 357 -13.67 -20.23 11.84
N VAL A 358 -13.13 -19.37 10.98
CA VAL A 358 -11.92 -18.60 11.27
C VAL A 358 -11.91 -17.28 10.52
N ALA A 359 -11.27 -16.26 11.09
CA ALA A 359 -10.98 -15.00 10.42
C ALA A 359 -9.51 -14.97 9.98
N VAL A 360 -9.25 -14.67 8.71
CA VAL A 360 -7.89 -14.51 8.16
C VAL A 360 -7.72 -13.13 7.52
N PRO A 361 -6.56 -12.48 7.67
CA PRO A 361 -6.29 -11.23 6.99
C PRO A 361 -6.23 -11.45 5.47
N MET A 362 -6.85 -10.56 4.71
CA MET A 362 -6.75 -10.55 3.25
C MET A 362 -5.41 -9.98 2.84
N ARG A 363 -4.73 -10.67 1.92
CA ARG A 363 -3.39 -10.28 1.46
C ARG A 363 -3.40 -9.61 0.09
N TYR A 364 -4.44 -9.88 -0.68
CA TYR A 364 -4.57 -9.45 -2.07
C TYR A 364 -5.87 -8.67 -2.25
N ARG A 365 -6.01 -7.90 -3.33
CA ARG A 365 -7.28 -7.23 -3.66
C ARG A 365 -8.39 -8.26 -3.98
N SER A 366 -8.02 -9.38 -4.59
CA SER A 366 -8.85 -10.56 -4.84
C SER A 366 -8.25 -11.75 -4.11
N ASN A 367 -9.00 -12.43 -3.23
CA ASN A 367 -8.51 -13.59 -2.48
C ASN A 367 -9.40 -14.80 -2.77
N PHE A 368 -8.84 -15.83 -3.39
CA PHE A 368 -9.51 -17.12 -3.55
C PHE A 368 -9.12 -18.01 -2.38
N TYR A 369 -10.08 -18.34 -1.51
CA TYR A 369 -9.86 -19.16 -0.33
C TYR A 369 -10.32 -20.61 -0.52
N ARG A 370 -9.61 -21.54 0.10
CA ARG A 370 -10.02 -22.95 0.29
C ARG A 370 -9.77 -23.37 1.73
N VAL A 371 -10.62 -24.22 2.28
CA VAL A 371 -10.36 -24.93 3.54
C VAL A 371 -9.74 -26.27 3.19
N GLN A 372 -8.65 -26.65 3.85
CA GLN A 372 -7.95 -27.91 3.67
C GLN A 372 -7.93 -28.68 4.98
N ALA A 373 -8.44 -29.92 4.97
CA ALA A 373 -8.28 -30.86 6.07
C ALA A 373 -6.96 -31.62 5.88
N ILE A 374 -6.15 -31.67 6.93
CA ILE A 374 -4.93 -32.49 7.01
C ILE A 374 -5.17 -33.61 8.01
N SER A 375 -4.94 -34.86 7.60
CA SER A 375 -5.06 -36.00 8.50
C SER A 375 -3.75 -36.39 9.16
N PHE A 376 -3.83 -37.18 10.24
CA PHE A 376 -2.66 -37.78 10.88
C PHE A 376 -1.83 -38.71 9.97
N GLN A 377 -2.41 -39.17 8.85
CA GLN A 377 -1.68 -39.92 7.82
C GLN A 377 -0.94 -39.03 6.82
N GLY A 378 -1.24 -37.72 6.81
CA GLY A 378 -0.68 -36.73 5.88
C GLY A 378 -1.54 -36.50 4.64
N THR A 379 -2.74 -37.10 4.56
CA THR A 379 -3.68 -36.83 3.48
C THR A 379 -4.20 -35.41 3.59
N ALA A 380 -4.26 -34.71 2.46
CA ALA A 380 -4.66 -33.31 2.38
C ALA A 380 -5.80 -33.14 1.38
N LEU A 381 -7.01 -32.93 1.88
CA LEU A 381 -8.22 -32.74 1.05
C LEU A 381 -8.73 -31.32 1.20
N ALA A 382 -8.90 -30.61 0.09
CA ALA A 382 -9.33 -29.22 0.06
C ALA A 382 -10.77 -29.09 -0.45
N SER A 383 -11.46 -28.06 0.06
CA SER A 383 -12.76 -27.61 -0.44
C SER A 383 -12.65 -27.02 -1.85
N PHE A 384 -13.80 -26.76 -2.47
CA PHE A 384 -13.87 -25.81 -3.57
C PHE A 384 -13.45 -24.40 -3.13
N GLU A 385 -13.05 -23.59 -4.11
CA GLU A 385 -12.64 -22.21 -3.84
C GLU A 385 -13.81 -21.25 -3.76
N SER A 386 -13.59 -20.19 -2.97
CA SER A 386 -14.51 -19.06 -2.89
C SER A 386 -13.73 -17.74 -2.96
N LEU A 387 -14.22 -16.80 -3.78
CA LEU A 387 -13.63 -15.48 -3.96
C LEU A 387 -14.13 -14.53 -2.87
N VAL A 388 -13.19 -13.84 -2.23
CA VAL A 388 -13.47 -12.72 -1.33
C VAL A 388 -12.64 -11.52 -1.75
N LEU A 389 -13.32 -10.43 -2.05
CA LEU A 389 -12.69 -9.17 -2.44
C LEU A 389 -12.33 -8.37 -1.19
N MET A 390 -11.21 -7.67 -1.25
CA MET A 390 -10.79 -6.74 -0.20
C MET A 390 -11.74 -5.53 -0.17
N TYR A 391 -12.01 -5.01 1.03
CA TYR A 391 -12.75 -3.77 1.23
C TYR A 391 -11.81 -2.61 0.95
N ASP A 392 -12.23 -1.75 0.03
CA ASP A 392 -11.43 -0.64 -0.44
C ASP A 392 -12.33 0.58 -0.55
N VAL A 393 -11.94 1.57 0.24
CA VAL A 393 -12.62 2.85 0.44
C VAL A 393 -11.70 4.00 0.08
N ASP A 394 -10.45 3.71 -0.33
CA ASP A 394 -9.45 4.71 -0.63
C ASP A 394 -9.68 5.17 -2.07
N PRO A 395 -10.16 6.41 -2.29
CA PRO A 395 -10.38 6.88 -3.64
C PRO A 395 -9.06 7.09 -4.37
N PRO A 396 -9.04 7.00 -5.71
CA PRO A 396 -7.82 7.28 -6.46
C PRO A 396 -7.29 8.70 -6.27
N ALA A 397 -6.05 8.94 -6.68
CA ALA A 397 -5.47 10.27 -6.69
C ALA A 397 -6.23 11.20 -7.66
N VAL A 398 -6.41 12.45 -7.23
CA VAL A 398 -7.05 13.50 -8.04
C VAL A 398 -6.21 13.77 -9.30
N PRO A 399 -6.81 13.80 -10.50
CA PRO A 399 -6.11 14.16 -11.72
C PRO A 399 -5.41 15.52 -11.61
N GLN A 400 -4.28 15.70 -12.29
CA GLN A 400 -3.50 16.94 -12.22
C GLN A 400 -3.49 17.66 -13.57
N ASN A 401 -3.10 18.93 -13.59
CA ASN A 401 -2.86 19.70 -14.81
C ASN A 401 -4.04 19.70 -15.81
N LEU A 402 -5.28 19.77 -15.34
CA LEU A 402 -6.44 19.91 -16.22
C LEU A 402 -6.30 21.21 -17.03
N SER A 403 -6.23 21.07 -18.35
CA SER A 403 -6.05 22.16 -19.29
C SER A 403 -6.96 21.96 -20.52
N GLY A 404 -7.19 23.03 -21.26
CA GLY A 404 -7.94 22.93 -22.51
C GLY A 404 -8.06 24.25 -23.24
N LYS A 405 -8.68 24.20 -24.42
CA LYS A 405 -8.94 25.35 -25.29
C LYS A 405 -10.25 25.16 -26.04
N ILE A 406 -10.90 26.27 -26.36
CA ILE A 406 -12.10 26.33 -27.20
C ILE A 406 -11.69 26.98 -28.53
N ASP A 407 -11.99 26.33 -29.65
CA ASP A 407 -11.77 26.93 -30.98
C ASP A 407 -12.98 27.75 -31.46
N SER A 408 -12.84 28.42 -32.61
CA SER A 408 -13.90 29.25 -33.19
C SER A 408 -15.13 28.47 -33.67
N ASN A 409 -15.04 27.13 -33.77
CA ASN A 409 -16.18 26.26 -34.08
C ASN A 409 -16.88 25.72 -32.83
N GLY A 410 -16.41 26.10 -31.63
CA GLY A 410 -16.93 25.60 -30.37
C GLY A 410 -16.44 24.19 -30.01
N ILE A 411 -15.36 23.70 -30.62
CA ILE A 411 -14.73 22.43 -30.25
C ILE A 411 -13.82 22.70 -29.06
N VAL A 412 -14.04 21.95 -27.99
CA VAL A 412 -13.25 22.03 -26.76
C VAL A 412 -12.32 20.83 -26.70
N THR A 413 -11.01 21.06 -26.67
CA THR A 413 -10.01 20.01 -26.45
C THR A 413 -9.50 20.10 -25.03
N LEU A 414 -9.69 19.06 -24.23
CA LEU A 414 -9.29 18.97 -22.83
C LEU A 414 -8.20 17.90 -22.66
N SER A 415 -7.27 18.13 -21.74
CA SER A 415 -6.27 17.16 -21.32
C SER A 415 -5.92 17.32 -19.84
N TRP A 416 -5.51 16.23 -19.22
CA TRP A 416 -5.04 16.19 -17.84
C TRP A 416 -3.94 15.13 -17.67
N SER A 417 -3.31 15.11 -16.50
CA SER A 417 -2.35 14.09 -16.08
C SER A 417 -3.06 13.08 -15.18
N GLY A 418 -3.00 11.80 -15.56
CA GLY A 418 -3.55 10.68 -14.80
C GLY A 418 -2.64 10.17 -13.69
N SER A 419 -3.18 9.31 -12.82
CA SER A 419 -2.42 8.53 -11.85
C SER A 419 -2.15 7.11 -12.36
N ASN A 420 -1.07 6.47 -11.87
CA ASN A 420 -0.71 5.10 -12.22
C ASN A 420 -1.10 4.15 -11.08
N GLU A 421 -2.39 4.00 -10.86
CA GLU A 421 -2.98 3.14 -9.85
C GLU A 421 -3.57 1.89 -10.51
N GLU A 422 -3.31 0.71 -9.95
CA GLU A 422 -3.70 -0.58 -10.55
C GLU A 422 -5.21 -0.78 -10.64
N ASP A 423 -5.97 -0.12 -9.76
CA ASP A 423 -7.41 -0.22 -9.63
C ASP A 423 -8.17 0.98 -10.22
N LEU A 424 -7.49 1.87 -10.93
CA LEU A 424 -8.11 2.99 -11.61
C LEU A 424 -9.01 2.50 -12.75
N ALA A 425 -10.31 2.76 -12.66
CA ALA A 425 -11.27 2.48 -13.73
C ALA A 425 -11.28 3.58 -14.81
N GLY A 426 -11.01 4.83 -14.42
CA GLY A 426 -10.89 5.95 -15.37
C GLY A 426 -11.29 7.30 -14.78
N TYR A 427 -11.81 8.18 -15.64
CA TYR A 427 -12.13 9.57 -15.29
C TYR A 427 -13.56 9.96 -15.67
N TYR A 428 -14.21 10.73 -14.80
CA TYR A 428 -15.48 11.40 -15.12
C TYR A 428 -15.24 12.89 -15.35
N LEU A 429 -15.81 13.41 -16.44
CA LEU A 429 -15.72 14.82 -16.83
C LEU A 429 -17.05 15.53 -16.55
N PHE A 430 -16.95 16.74 -16.02
CA PHE A 430 -18.07 17.58 -15.62
C PHE A 430 -17.98 18.95 -16.29
N LYS A 431 -19.13 19.51 -16.66
CA LYS A 431 -19.27 20.77 -17.39
C LYS A 431 -20.36 21.66 -16.80
N GLY A 432 -20.16 22.97 -16.85
CA GLY A 432 -21.18 23.95 -16.52
C GLY A 432 -20.83 25.34 -17.04
N PHE A 433 -21.76 26.28 -16.86
CA PHE A 433 -21.65 27.62 -17.46
C PHE A 433 -21.63 28.75 -16.44
N PHE A 434 -21.73 28.44 -15.15
CA PHE A 434 -21.73 29.42 -14.07
C PHE A 434 -20.64 29.11 -13.05
N ARG A 435 -19.95 30.15 -12.59
CA ARG A 435 -18.80 30.01 -11.69
C ARG A 435 -19.15 29.35 -10.36
N ASN A 436 -20.35 29.54 -9.84
CA ASN A 436 -20.73 29.14 -8.48
C ASN A 436 -21.84 28.07 -8.44
N THR A 437 -22.01 27.31 -9.52
CA THR A 437 -22.98 26.19 -9.57
C THR A 437 -22.25 24.86 -9.65
N GLU A 438 -22.94 23.79 -9.27
CA GLU A 438 -22.47 22.44 -9.55
C GLU A 438 -22.40 22.20 -11.06
N LEU A 439 -21.38 21.43 -11.46
CA LEU A 439 -21.19 21.04 -12.85
C LEU A 439 -21.89 19.70 -13.11
N ALA A 440 -22.47 19.54 -14.29
CA ALA A 440 -23.12 18.29 -14.69
C ALA A 440 -22.09 17.32 -15.28
N MET A 441 -22.21 16.04 -14.96
CA MET A 441 -21.39 14.99 -15.59
C MET A 441 -21.77 14.86 -17.07
N ILE A 442 -20.78 14.84 -17.96
CA ILE A 442 -21.01 14.72 -19.41
C ILE A 442 -20.50 13.41 -20.00
N THR A 443 -19.79 12.60 -19.21
CA THR A 443 -19.32 11.27 -19.63
C THR A 443 -20.14 10.18 -18.93
N PRO A 444 -20.87 9.31 -19.66
CA PRO A 444 -21.71 8.27 -19.05
C PRO A 444 -20.88 7.11 -18.49
N ASN A 445 -19.70 6.86 -19.07
CA ASN A 445 -18.74 5.84 -18.62
C ASN A 445 -17.42 6.51 -18.23
N PRO A 446 -16.61 5.88 -17.35
CA PRO A 446 -15.26 6.35 -17.06
C PRO A 446 -14.42 6.39 -18.34
N LEU A 447 -13.76 7.52 -18.58
CA LEU A 447 -12.78 7.67 -19.67
C LEU A 447 -11.48 6.98 -19.27
N THR A 448 -10.94 6.13 -20.15
CA THR A 448 -9.61 5.51 -19.95
C THR A 448 -8.48 6.40 -20.44
N GLU A 449 -8.76 7.29 -21.39
CA GLU A 449 -7.82 8.28 -21.91
C GLU A 449 -7.76 9.53 -21.01
N THR A 450 -6.62 10.23 -21.04
CA THR A 450 -6.42 11.49 -20.29
C THR A 450 -6.68 12.74 -21.14
N ALA A 451 -7.49 12.60 -22.18
CA ALA A 451 -7.93 13.66 -23.06
C ALA A 451 -9.39 13.45 -23.46
N TYR A 452 -10.09 14.55 -23.76
CA TYR A 452 -11.48 14.50 -24.20
C TYR A 452 -11.80 15.66 -25.14
N VAL A 453 -12.66 15.41 -26.13
CA VAL A 453 -13.18 16.42 -27.04
C VAL A 453 -14.66 16.63 -26.75
N ASP A 454 -15.01 17.85 -26.33
CA ASP A 454 -16.38 18.29 -26.08
C ASP A 454 -16.79 19.36 -27.11
N THR A 455 -18.07 19.70 -27.16
CA THR A 455 -18.60 20.77 -28.01
C THR A 455 -19.43 21.77 -27.20
N VAL A 456 -19.30 23.06 -27.50
CA VAL A 456 -20.04 24.15 -26.86
C VAL A 456 -20.75 24.98 -27.92
N SER A 457 -21.95 25.45 -27.60
CA SER A 457 -22.66 26.39 -28.46
C SER A 457 -22.03 27.78 -28.37
N MET A 458 -21.60 28.31 -29.51
CA MET A 458 -21.10 29.69 -29.61
C MET A 458 -22.22 30.72 -29.49
N LYS A 459 -23.48 30.35 -29.74
CA LYS A 459 -24.64 31.27 -29.72
C LYS A 459 -25.21 31.58 -28.33
N THR A 460 -24.72 30.90 -27.30
CA THR A 460 -25.23 31.05 -25.93
C THR A 460 -24.42 32.12 -25.21
N GLY A 461 -25.08 33.12 -24.60
CA GLY A 461 -24.46 34.28 -23.94
C GLY A 461 -23.70 34.00 -22.64
N ASN A 462 -23.23 32.77 -22.43
CA ASN A 462 -22.25 32.47 -21.39
C ASN A 462 -20.87 32.39 -22.05
N ASP A 463 -20.03 33.39 -21.81
CA ASP A 463 -18.73 33.52 -22.49
C ASP A 463 -17.68 32.59 -21.88
N THR A 464 -17.91 32.09 -20.67
CA THR A 464 -17.03 31.15 -19.98
C THR A 464 -17.70 29.80 -19.78
N VAL A 465 -16.96 28.73 -20.05
CA VAL A 465 -17.36 27.35 -19.78
C VAL A 465 -16.41 26.76 -18.75
N PHE A 466 -16.97 26.06 -17.76
CA PHE A 466 -16.23 25.50 -16.64
C PHE A 466 -16.17 23.97 -16.74
N TYR A 467 -14.98 23.41 -16.49
CA TYR A 467 -14.75 21.98 -16.48
C TYR A 467 -14.07 21.51 -15.19
N GLN A 468 -14.42 20.31 -14.75
CA GLN A 468 -13.73 19.58 -13.68
C GLN A 468 -13.64 18.11 -14.06
N VAL A 469 -12.57 17.45 -13.61
CA VAL A 469 -12.38 16.01 -13.77
C VAL A 469 -12.22 15.40 -12.38
N ARG A 470 -12.69 14.17 -12.21
CA ARG A 470 -12.30 13.31 -11.09
C ARG A 470 -11.97 11.91 -11.60
N SER A 471 -11.08 11.23 -10.91
CA SER A 471 -10.79 9.80 -11.12
C SER A 471 -11.79 8.94 -10.35
N VAL A 472 -11.96 7.70 -10.82
CA VAL A 472 -12.82 6.68 -10.19
C VAL A 472 -12.13 5.32 -10.30
N ASP A 473 -12.20 4.52 -9.24
CA ASP A 473 -11.69 3.14 -9.24
C ASP A 473 -12.75 2.14 -9.75
N PHE A 474 -12.38 0.86 -9.85
CA PHE A 474 -13.33 -0.21 -10.21
C PHE A 474 -14.42 -0.50 -9.17
N ARG A 475 -14.32 0.09 -7.97
CA ARG A 475 -15.28 -0.06 -6.86
C ARG A 475 -16.24 1.13 -6.75
N GLY A 476 -16.06 2.16 -7.58
CA GLY A 476 -16.88 3.36 -7.59
C GLY A 476 -16.44 4.45 -6.62
N ASN A 477 -15.29 4.31 -5.94
CA ASN A 477 -14.73 5.38 -5.11
C ASN A 477 -14.21 6.49 -6.03
N GLY A 478 -14.79 7.68 -5.90
CA GLY A 478 -14.42 8.85 -6.68
C GLY A 478 -13.48 9.75 -5.90
N SER A 479 -12.42 10.22 -6.53
CA SER A 479 -11.54 11.22 -5.95
C SER A 479 -12.23 12.58 -5.82
N ASN A 480 -11.59 13.50 -5.11
CA ASN A 480 -11.99 14.91 -5.16
C ASN A 480 -11.87 15.45 -6.60
N PHE A 481 -12.62 16.50 -6.90
CA PHE A 481 -12.50 17.16 -8.21
C PHE A 481 -11.18 17.90 -8.36
N THR A 482 -10.67 17.97 -9.60
CA THR A 482 -9.66 18.95 -9.97
C THR A 482 -10.11 20.37 -9.61
N PRO A 483 -9.17 21.32 -9.49
CA PRO A 483 -9.50 22.74 -9.61
C PRO A 483 -10.34 22.98 -10.86
N ARG A 484 -11.29 23.92 -10.75
CA ARG A 484 -12.20 24.25 -11.85
C ARG A 484 -11.43 24.98 -12.95
N LEU A 485 -11.37 24.36 -14.13
CA LEU A 485 -10.82 24.98 -15.33
C LEU A 485 -11.87 25.92 -15.92
N ALA A 486 -11.52 27.18 -16.14
CA ALA A 486 -12.36 28.17 -16.81
C ALA A 486 -11.81 28.42 -18.21
N LEU A 487 -12.63 28.16 -19.24
CA LEU A 487 -12.30 28.40 -20.63
C LEU A 487 -13.20 29.49 -21.19
N VAL A 488 -12.59 30.56 -21.69
CA VAL A 488 -13.31 31.66 -22.36
C VAL A 488 -13.51 31.29 -23.82
N LYS A 489 -14.73 31.47 -24.33
CA LYS A 489 -15.04 31.29 -25.74
C LYS A 489 -14.34 32.38 -26.54
N PRO A 490 -13.71 32.07 -27.67
CA PRO A 490 -13.25 33.10 -28.58
C PRO A 490 -14.44 33.90 -29.08
N ASP A 491 -14.30 35.22 -29.14
CA ASP A 491 -15.31 36.05 -29.78
C ASP A 491 -15.24 35.85 -31.31
N VAL A 492 -16.40 35.67 -31.89
CA VAL A 492 -16.61 35.40 -33.32
C VAL A 492 -17.77 36.22 -33.87
N PHE A 493 -18.39 37.10 -33.08
CA PHE A 493 -19.55 37.89 -33.46
C PHE A 493 -19.16 39.37 -33.57
N PRO A 494 -19.00 39.90 -34.79
CA PRO A 494 -18.69 41.32 -34.96
C PRO A 494 -19.76 42.21 -34.30
N PRO A 495 -19.38 43.44 -33.89
CA PRO A 495 -20.31 44.32 -33.21
C PRO A 495 -21.40 44.80 -34.16
N ALA A 496 -22.53 45.22 -33.60
CA ALA A 496 -23.57 45.89 -34.38
C ALA A 496 -23.03 47.25 -34.91
N PRO A 497 -23.38 47.67 -36.14
CA PRO A 497 -22.92 48.95 -36.65
C PRO A 497 -23.54 50.14 -35.88
N PRO A 498 -22.83 51.28 -35.79
CA PRO A 498 -23.41 52.54 -35.33
C PRO A 498 -24.56 52.98 -36.24
N GLN A 499 -25.41 53.89 -35.77
CA GLN A 499 -26.57 54.35 -36.54
C GLN A 499 -26.58 55.87 -36.68
N PHE A 500 -26.68 56.39 -37.90
CA PHE A 500 -26.92 57.80 -38.12
C PHE A 500 -28.33 58.19 -37.67
N LYS A 501 -28.44 59.29 -36.93
CA LYS A 501 -29.71 59.92 -36.53
C LYS A 501 -30.18 60.92 -37.57
N SER A 502 -29.29 61.80 -37.99
CA SER A 502 -29.57 62.85 -38.96
C SER A 502 -28.28 63.30 -39.64
N ILE A 503 -28.46 63.90 -40.81
CA ILE A 503 -27.41 64.59 -41.52
C ILE A 503 -27.96 65.94 -42.00
N GLU A 504 -27.23 67.00 -41.70
CA GLU A 504 -27.60 68.37 -41.98
C GLU A 504 -26.45 69.05 -42.74
N GLU A 505 -26.76 70.13 -43.46
CA GLU A 505 -25.74 70.97 -44.08
C GLU A 505 -26.15 72.44 -43.98
N ASP A 506 -25.17 73.32 -43.84
CA ASP A 506 -25.37 74.77 -43.68
C ASP A 506 -24.93 75.59 -44.91
N GLY A 507 -24.66 74.91 -46.04
CA GLY A 507 -24.10 75.49 -47.25
C GLY A 507 -22.57 75.54 -47.30
N THR A 508 -21.88 75.23 -46.20
CA THR A 508 -20.41 75.19 -46.12
C THR A 508 -19.85 73.85 -45.62
N LEU A 509 -20.53 73.19 -44.68
CA LEU A 509 -20.11 71.91 -44.11
C LEU A 509 -21.30 70.95 -43.96
N ALA A 510 -20.99 69.67 -43.71
CA ALA A 510 -21.99 68.69 -43.29
C ALA A 510 -21.88 68.41 -41.79
N ILE A 511 -23.03 68.31 -41.13
CA ILE A 511 -23.16 67.98 -39.72
C ILE A 511 -23.80 66.61 -39.63
N LEU A 512 -23.05 65.63 -39.13
CA LEU A 512 -23.51 64.25 -38.96
C LEU A 512 -23.82 63.98 -37.49
N HIS A 513 -24.96 63.35 -37.22
CA HIS A 513 -25.36 62.92 -35.88
C HIS A 513 -25.62 61.41 -35.86
N TRP A 514 -25.27 60.73 -34.78
CA TRP A 514 -25.42 59.28 -34.67
C TRP A 514 -25.64 58.77 -33.24
N THR A 515 -25.95 57.47 -33.12
CA THR A 515 -25.86 56.68 -31.89
C THR A 515 -24.72 55.68 -32.00
N ARG A 516 -24.16 55.35 -30.84
CA ARG A 516 -23.15 54.30 -30.66
C ARG A 516 -23.69 52.92 -31.00
N SER A 517 -22.79 51.96 -31.19
CA SER A 517 -23.17 50.56 -31.25
C SER A 517 -23.78 50.12 -29.91
N PRO A 518 -24.82 49.27 -29.90
CA PRO A 518 -25.32 48.64 -28.69
C PRO A 518 -24.43 47.50 -28.19
N SER A 519 -23.42 47.06 -28.96
CA SER A 519 -22.48 46.01 -28.56
C SER A 519 -21.56 46.53 -27.43
N PRO A 520 -21.40 45.80 -26.32
CA PRO A 520 -20.69 46.26 -25.12
C PRO A 520 -19.16 46.17 -25.21
N ASP A 521 -18.64 45.50 -26.23
CA ASP A 521 -17.23 45.16 -26.48
C ASP A 521 -16.57 46.05 -27.55
N VAL A 522 -17.26 47.09 -28.03
CA VAL A 522 -16.72 48.00 -29.05
C VAL A 522 -15.60 48.86 -28.49
N VAL A 523 -14.42 48.81 -29.13
CA VAL A 523 -13.24 49.60 -28.75
C VAL A 523 -12.92 50.72 -29.74
N THR A 524 -13.29 50.60 -31.02
CA THR A 524 -12.96 51.60 -32.05
C THR A 524 -14.13 51.89 -32.98
N TYR A 525 -14.24 53.15 -33.43
CA TYR A 525 -15.22 53.63 -34.40
C TYR A 525 -14.52 54.32 -35.57
N ARG A 526 -14.97 54.08 -36.81
CA ARG A 526 -14.41 54.69 -38.02
C ARG A 526 -15.49 55.33 -38.89
N LEU A 527 -15.29 56.58 -39.29
CA LEU A 527 -16.16 57.31 -40.22
C LEU A 527 -15.54 57.35 -41.61
N TYR A 528 -16.31 56.90 -42.59
CA TYR A 528 -15.91 56.91 -43.99
C TYR A 528 -16.81 57.79 -44.83
N ARG A 529 -16.24 58.37 -45.90
CA ARG A 529 -16.95 59.17 -46.90
C ARG A 529 -16.60 58.74 -48.32
N THR A 530 -17.53 58.89 -49.24
CA THR A 530 -17.28 58.79 -50.68
C THR A 530 -18.10 59.83 -51.46
N GLU A 531 -17.58 60.30 -52.61
CA GLU A 531 -18.28 61.24 -53.49
C GLU A 531 -19.14 60.49 -54.53
N LEU A 532 -20.35 60.99 -54.79
CA LEU A 532 -21.29 60.43 -55.77
C LEU A 532 -21.27 61.24 -57.09
N PRO A 533 -21.45 60.59 -58.27
CA PRO A 533 -21.80 59.18 -58.47
C PRO A 533 -20.59 58.23 -58.51
N ASP A 534 -19.36 58.76 -58.55
CA ASP A 534 -18.10 58.02 -58.69
C ASP A 534 -17.63 57.38 -57.36
N ALA A 535 -18.53 56.70 -56.65
CA ALA A 535 -18.28 56.05 -55.36
C ALA A 535 -17.39 54.79 -55.50
N LYS A 536 -16.14 54.97 -55.93
CA LYS A 536 -15.19 53.88 -56.17
C LYS A 536 -14.33 53.55 -54.95
N GLU A 537 -14.06 54.53 -54.10
CA GLU A 537 -13.25 54.36 -52.89
C GLU A 537 -13.86 55.11 -51.71
N TRP A 538 -13.73 54.50 -50.52
CA TRP A 538 -14.11 55.11 -49.24
C TRP A 538 -12.87 55.76 -48.62
N GLU A 539 -12.97 57.05 -48.35
CA GLU A 539 -11.98 57.82 -47.61
C GLU A 539 -12.28 57.69 -46.11
N LEU A 540 -11.28 57.30 -45.31
CA LEU A 540 -11.37 57.36 -43.86
C LEU A 540 -11.22 58.82 -43.44
N LEU A 541 -12.28 59.38 -42.86
CA LEU A 541 -12.26 60.75 -42.36
C LEU A 541 -11.70 60.85 -40.95
N GLU A 542 -12.12 59.93 -40.08
CA GLU A 542 -11.75 59.96 -38.67
C GLU A 542 -11.89 58.57 -38.03
N GLU A 543 -11.09 58.35 -37.00
CA GLU A 543 -11.09 57.15 -36.16
C GLU A 543 -11.10 57.57 -34.69
N TRP A 544 -11.94 56.93 -33.88
CA TRP A 544 -12.06 57.22 -32.46
C TRP A 544 -12.03 55.94 -31.64
N ASP A 545 -11.34 55.99 -30.51
CA ASP A 545 -11.52 55.01 -29.45
C ASP A 545 -12.90 55.17 -28.80
N GLU A 546 -13.42 54.10 -28.17
CA GLU A 546 -14.74 54.09 -27.54
C GLU A 546 -14.94 55.27 -26.57
N GLY A 547 -13.93 55.58 -25.75
CA GLY A 547 -13.99 56.67 -24.77
C GLY A 547 -14.13 58.07 -25.38
N GLU A 548 -13.68 58.25 -26.62
CA GLU A 548 -13.61 59.55 -27.30
C GLU A 548 -14.64 59.72 -28.41
N PHE A 549 -15.38 58.66 -28.76
CA PHE A 549 -16.32 58.68 -29.88
C PHE A 549 -17.42 59.74 -29.70
N PRO A 550 -17.41 60.83 -30.50
CA PRO A 550 -18.33 61.95 -30.29
C PRO A 550 -19.74 61.54 -30.74
N SER A 551 -20.77 62.28 -30.33
CA SER A 551 -22.15 62.06 -30.83
C SER A 551 -22.45 62.79 -32.14
N ARG A 552 -21.47 63.53 -32.66
CA ARG A 552 -21.58 64.44 -33.81
C ARG A 552 -20.21 64.68 -34.45
N TYR A 553 -20.18 64.89 -35.77
CA TYR A 553 -19.00 65.33 -36.51
C TYR A 553 -19.34 66.39 -37.56
N GLU A 554 -18.40 67.31 -37.79
CA GLU A 554 -18.49 68.37 -38.80
C GLU A 554 -17.48 68.10 -39.91
N ASP A 555 -17.96 67.89 -41.14
CA ASP A 555 -17.13 67.74 -42.32
C ASP A 555 -17.11 69.03 -43.14
N ALA A 556 -16.07 69.83 -42.96
CA ALA A 556 -15.85 71.09 -43.67
C ALA A 556 -15.05 70.93 -44.98
N SER A 557 -14.65 69.71 -45.35
CA SER A 557 -13.81 69.46 -46.53
C SER A 557 -14.62 69.25 -47.83
N LEU A 558 -15.89 69.66 -47.81
CA LEU A 558 -16.86 69.42 -48.87
C LEU A 558 -16.84 70.50 -49.95
N LEU A 559 -17.08 70.10 -51.20
CA LEU A 559 -17.16 71.00 -52.34
C LEU A 559 -18.64 71.33 -52.67
N PRO A 560 -19.01 72.62 -52.80
CA PRO A 560 -20.38 73.01 -53.13
C PRO A 560 -20.90 72.39 -54.42
N GLY A 561 -22.15 71.94 -54.41
CA GLY A 561 -22.83 71.32 -55.55
C GLY A 561 -22.59 69.81 -55.72
N ARG A 562 -21.65 69.22 -54.97
CA ARG A 562 -21.33 67.78 -54.95
C ARG A 562 -22.22 67.01 -53.98
N SER A 563 -22.32 65.70 -54.20
CA SER A 563 -23.07 64.78 -53.33
C SER A 563 -22.12 63.79 -52.67
N TYR A 564 -22.32 63.55 -51.39
CA TYR A 564 -21.47 62.69 -50.58
C TYR A 564 -22.30 61.64 -49.86
N ARG A 565 -21.68 60.49 -49.59
CA ARG A 565 -22.25 59.41 -48.79
C ARG A 565 -21.30 59.05 -47.66
N TYR A 566 -21.87 58.75 -46.49
CA TYR A 566 -21.12 58.41 -45.29
C TYR A 566 -21.56 57.07 -44.72
N VAL A 567 -20.61 56.32 -44.18
CA VAL A 567 -20.85 55.11 -43.38
C VAL A 567 -19.98 55.14 -42.13
N LEU A 568 -20.49 54.56 -41.06
CA LEU A 568 -19.76 54.28 -39.82
C LEU A 568 -19.52 52.78 -39.70
N ARG A 569 -18.38 52.42 -39.10
CA ARG A 569 -18.07 51.06 -38.66
C ARG A 569 -17.65 51.07 -37.19
N ALA A 570 -17.91 49.98 -36.50
CA ALA A 570 -17.41 49.68 -35.17
C ALA A 570 -16.46 48.48 -35.22
N GLU A 571 -15.45 48.45 -34.37
CA GLU A 571 -14.53 47.33 -34.14
C GLU A 571 -14.59 46.96 -32.65
N ASP A 572 -14.70 45.67 -32.36
CA ASP A 572 -14.68 45.14 -30.98
C ASP A 572 -13.26 44.86 -30.46
N ASP A 573 -13.15 44.48 -29.19
CA ASP A 573 -11.87 44.14 -28.53
C ASP A 573 -11.21 42.86 -29.09
N ALA A 574 -11.94 42.08 -29.90
CA ALA A 574 -11.44 40.93 -30.65
C ALA A 574 -10.94 41.30 -32.07
N GLY A 575 -11.07 42.57 -32.48
CA GLY A 575 -10.66 43.08 -33.79
C GLY A 575 -11.62 42.75 -34.93
N LEU A 576 -12.87 42.37 -34.63
CA LEU A 576 -13.91 42.11 -35.63
C LEU A 576 -14.62 43.42 -36.00
N LEU A 577 -14.79 43.63 -37.30
CA LEU A 577 -15.45 44.82 -37.84
C LEU A 577 -16.94 44.58 -38.08
N SER A 578 -17.77 45.53 -37.65
CA SER A 578 -19.17 45.59 -38.03
C SER A 578 -19.33 45.69 -39.55
N THR A 579 -20.51 45.32 -40.05
CA THR A 579 -20.95 45.79 -41.38
C THR A 579 -20.99 47.32 -41.43
N ASP A 580 -21.10 47.90 -42.63
CA ASP A 580 -21.38 49.33 -42.76
C ASP A 580 -22.69 49.70 -42.05
N SER A 581 -22.72 50.85 -41.38
CA SER A 581 -23.98 51.48 -40.96
C SER A 581 -24.88 51.71 -42.17
N GLN A 582 -26.19 51.88 -41.93
CA GLN A 582 -27.08 52.40 -42.97
C GLN A 582 -26.53 53.73 -43.51
N PRO A 583 -26.19 53.82 -44.82
CA PRO A 583 -25.48 54.98 -45.34
C PRO A 583 -26.40 56.19 -45.38
N VAL A 584 -25.87 57.34 -44.99
CA VAL A 584 -26.55 58.64 -45.19
C VAL A 584 -25.91 59.36 -46.36
N SER A 585 -26.71 60.12 -47.10
CA SER A 585 -26.21 60.90 -48.25
C SER A 585 -26.75 62.31 -48.19
N LEU A 586 -25.92 63.26 -48.58
CA LEU A 586 -26.29 64.67 -48.67
C LEU A 586 -25.75 65.26 -49.97
N ARG A 587 -26.37 66.34 -50.43
CA ARG A 587 -25.83 67.19 -51.48
C ARG A 587 -25.57 68.57 -50.90
N LEU A 588 -24.32 68.99 -50.88
CA LEU A 588 -23.99 70.32 -50.35
C LEU A 588 -24.53 71.36 -51.33
N ARG A 589 -25.44 72.22 -50.87
CA ARG A 589 -26.09 73.21 -51.74
C ARG A 589 -25.08 74.31 -52.10
N ASP A 590 -24.94 74.61 -53.39
CA ASP A 590 -24.23 75.83 -53.82
C ASP A 590 -25.13 77.03 -53.55
N SER A 591 -24.93 77.67 -52.38
CA SER A 591 -25.65 78.87 -51.90
C SER A 591 -25.61 80.05 -52.88
N GLY A 592 -24.72 80.00 -53.86
CA GLY A 592 -24.60 80.99 -54.92
C GLY A 592 -23.94 82.31 -54.52
N LEU A 593 -23.55 82.42 -53.26
CA LEU A 593 -22.64 83.46 -52.80
C LEU A 593 -21.26 83.20 -53.42
N ARG A 594 -20.59 84.28 -53.81
CA ARG A 594 -19.21 84.27 -54.28
C ARG A 594 -18.43 85.27 -53.43
N PRO A 595 -17.17 84.98 -53.07
CA PRO A 595 -16.40 85.87 -52.22
C PRO A 595 -16.30 87.27 -52.85
N PRO A 596 -16.19 88.34 -52.03
CA PRO A 596 -15.99 89.70 -52.52
C PRO A 596 -14.62 89.85 -53.20
N ILE A 597 -14.49 90.84 -54.09
CA ILE A 597 -13.19 91.20 -54.67
C ILE A 597 -12.39 91.96 -53.62
N GLU A 598 -11.13 91.59 -53.46
CA GLU A 598 -10.24 92.14 -52.44
C GLU A 598 -9.30 93.18 -53.04
N ASN A 599 -8.83 94.12 -52.22
CA ASN A 599 -7.76 95.07 -52.56
C ASN A 599 -7.98 95.88 -53.85
N PHE A 600 -9.23 96.24 -54.16
CA PHE A 600 -9.53 97.07 -55.33
C PHE A 600 -9.04 98.51 -55.13
N SER A 601 -8.14 98.95 -56.02
CA SER A 601 -7.54 100.28 -55.96
C SER A 601 -7.45 100.92 -57.34
N VAL A 602 -7.52 102.25 -57.36
CA VAL A 602 -7.39 103.07 -58.58
C VAL A 602 -6.30 104.11 -58.33
N ARG A 603 -5.32 104.19 -59.22
CA ARG A 603 -4.19 105.14 -59.15
C ARG A 603 -3.91 105.73 -60.53
N GLU A 604 -3.19 106.83 -60.60
CA GLU A 604 -2.75 107.38 -61.88
C GLU A 604 -1.72 106.44 -62.54
N ALA A 605 -1.82 106.24 -63.85
CA ALA A 605 -0.86 105.44 -64.60
C ALA A 605 0.42 106.22 -64.91
N GLU A 606 1.58 105.57 -64.79
CA GLU A 606 2.87 106.15 -65.12
C GLU A 606 3.09 106.24 -66.65
N ALA A 607 3.86 107.24 -67.10
CA ALA A 607 4.18 107.47 -68.51
C ALA A 607 4.81 106.23 -69.19
N PRO A 608 4.56 105.96 -70.49
CA PRO A 608 3.90 106.82 -71.50
C PRO A 608 2.36 106.70 -71.52
N ASN A 609 1.78 105.89 -70.62
CA ASN A 609 0.34 105.66 -70.55
C ASN A 609 -0.31 106.75 -69.69
N SER A 610 -1.31 107.47 -70.23
CA SER A 610 -2.14 108.39 -69.45
C SER A 610 -3.49 107.74 -69.16
N GLY A 611 -3.93 107.74 -67.90
CA GLY A 611 -5.17 107.10 -67.50
C GLY A 611 -5.22 106.71 -66.01
N ALA A 612 -6.36 106.15 -65.60
CA ALA A 612 -6.54 105.54 -64.28
C ALA A 612 -6.19 104.05 -64.36
N LEU A 613 -5.18 103.61 -63.60
CA LEU A 613 -4.79 102.22 -63.43
C LEU A 613 -5.55 101.58 -62.26
N LEU A 614 -6.36 100.58 -62.57
CA LEU A 614 -7.13 99.80 -61.61
C LEU A 614 -6.44 98.46 -61.34
N ARG A 615 -6.39 98.04 -60.07
CA ARG A 615 -5.86 96.73 -59.63
C ARG A 615 -6.77 96.11 -58.59
N TRP A 616 -6.88 94.79 -58.59
CA TRP A 616 -7.66 94.01 -57.61
C TRP A 616 -7.09 92.61 -57.42
N GLU A 617 -7.46 91.97 -56.32
CA GLU A 617 -7.16 90.58 -56.00
C GLU A 617 -8.44 89.75 -55.94
N TYR A 618 -8.34 88.50 -56.39
CA TYR A 618 -9.47 87.57 -56.36
C TYR A 618 -8.97 86.12 -56.41
N GLY A 619 -9.27 85.34 -55.37
CA GLY A 619 -8.82 83.95 -55.22
C GLY A 619 -9.61 82.93 -56.05
N GLU A 620 -10.77 83.33 -56.58
CA GLU A 620 -11.62 82.49 -57.42
C GLU A 620 -11.33 82.69 -58.93
N SER A 621 -11.84 81.77 -59.76
CA SER A 621 -11.71 81.81 -61.23
C SER A 621 -12.99 82.26 -61.92
N PRO A 622 -13.30 83.58 -61.99
CA PRO A 622 -14.47 84.06 -62.69
C PRO A 622 -14.30 83.94 -64.21
N ARG A 623 -15.42 83.98 -64.93
CA ARG A 623 -15.43 84.14 -66.39
C ARG A 623 -14.96 85.54 -66.81
N ALA A 624 -15.35 86.56 -66.07
CA ALA A 624 -15.03 87.96 -66.37
C ALA A 624 -15.20 88.85 -65.13
N PHE A 625 -14.60 90.04 -65.16
CA PHE A 625 -14.92 91.14 -64.24
C PHE A 625 -15.69 92.23 -64.97
N TYR A 626 -16.75 92.75 -64.35
CA TYR A 626 -17.52 93.88 -64.86
C TYR A 626 -17.06 95.12 -64.11
N LEU A 627 -16.37 96.02 -64.81
CA LEU A 627 -15.89 97.28 -64.30
C LEU A 627 -16.87 98.40 -64.66
N TYR A 628 -17.30 99.16 -63.66
CA TYR A 628 -18.22 100.27 -63.79
C TYR A 628 -17.53 101.59 -63.46
N ARG A 629 -18.02 102.67 -64.08
CA ARG A 629 -17.52 104.02 -63.87
C ARG A 629 -18.64 105.06 -63.86
N ALA A 630 -18.52 106.05 -62.98
CA ALA A 630 -19.26 107.31 -62.96
C ALA A 630 -18.29 108.50 -63.09
N GLN A 631 -18.79 109.66 -63.56
CA GLN A 631 -18.03 110.92 -63.56
C GLN A 631 -18.82 111.97 -62.77
N GLY A 632 -18.24 112.52 -61.71
CA GLY A 632 -18.95 113.33 -60.71
C GLY A 632 -20.22 112.62 -60.22
N ASP A 633 -21.30 113.34 -59.95
CA ASP A 633 -22.55 112.78 -59.42
C ASP A 633 -23.43 112.02 -60.44
N ARG A 634 -22.90 111.72 -61.63
CA ARG A 634 -23.65 110.95 -62.63
C ARG A 634 -23.84 109.48 -62.17
N PRO A 635 -24.90 108.81 -62.64
CA PRO A 635 -25.10 107.38 -62.38
C PRO A 635 -23.94 106.53 -62.92
N THR A 636 -23.56 105.50 -62.17
CA THR A 636 -22.52 104.55 -62.57
C THR A 636 -23.00 103.68 -63.73
N SER A 637 -22.16 103.54 -64.76
CA SER A 637 -22.46 102.73 -65.95
C SER A 637 -21.31 101.75 -66.24
N LEU A 638 -21.60 100.67 -66.96
CA LEU A 638 -20.60 99.66 -67.30
C LEU A 638 -19.54 100.28 -68.21
N LEU A 639 -18.29 100.31 -67.75
CA LEU A 639 -17.14 100.79 -68.52
C LEU A 639 -16.59 99.67 -69.39
N LYS A 640 -16.32 98.50 -68.80
CA LYS A 640 -15.64 97.40 -69.48
C LYS A 640 -15.96 96.04 -68.87
N VAL A 641 -16.00 95.02 -69.74
CA VAL A 641 -15.91 93.61 -69.35
C VAL A 641 -14.48 93.15 -69.56
N ILE A 642 -13.85 92.68 -68.49
CA ILE A 642 -12.43 92.34 -68.36
C ILE A 642 -12.33 90.81 -68.24
N GLY A 643 -11.31 90.19 -68.83
CA GLY A 643 -11.10 88.73 -68.72
C GLY A 643 -10.93 88.29 -67.27
N GLY A 644 -11.47 87.13 -66.90
CA GLY A 644 -11.43 86.63 -65.51
C GLY A 644 -10.03 86.25 -65.01
N ASP A 645 -9.07 86.12 -65.92
CA ASP A 645 -7.63 85.92 -65.69
C ASP A 645 -6.89 87.24 -65.39
N GLN A 646 -7.50 88.39 -65.67
CA GLN A 646 -6.86 89.69 -65.45
C GLN A 646 -7.06 90.17 -64.01
N ARG A 647 -6.07 90.90 -63.49
CA ARG A 647 -6.08 91.53 -62.15
C ARG A 647 -5.77 93.03 -62.19
N SER A 648 -5.66 93.60 -63.40
CA SER A 648 -5.47 95.03 -63.60
C SER A 648 -6.10 95.49 -64.91
N PHE A 649 -6.47 96.77 -64.97
CA PHE A 649 -6.99 97.42 -66.17
C PHE A 649 -6.62 98.90 -66.18
N LEU A 650 -6.23 99.41 -67.34
CA LEU A 650 -5.97 100.84 -67.54
C LEU A 650 -7.18 101.48 -68.23
N ASP A 651 -7.81 102.46 -67.59
CA ASP A 651 -8.79 103.36 -68.22
C ASP A 651 -8.08 104.59 -68.81
N PRO A 652 -7.82 104.63 -70.14
CA PRO A 652 -7.08 105.72 -70.77
C PRO A 652 -7.88 107.03 -70.84
N THR A 653 -9.16 107.02 -70.46
CA THR A 653 -10.03 108.21 -70.48
C THR A 653 -10.21 108.85 -69.12
N GLY A 654 -9.71 108.22 -68.05
CA GLY A 654 -9.61 108.84 -66.72
C GLY A 654 -8.52 109.91 -66.74
N ARG A 655 -8.88 111.17 -66.47
CA ARG A 655 -7.95 112.31 -66.45
C ARG A 655 -7.83 112.88 -65.02
N PRO A 656 -6.63 113.27 -64.56
CA PRO A 656 -6.34 113.72 -63.19
C PRO A 656 -6.87 115.14 -62.84
N ASN A 657 -7.98 115.55 -63.44
CA ASN A 657 -8.65 116.85 -63.17
C ASN A 657 -10.19 116.70 -63.18
N LYS A 658 -10.68 115.46 -63.08
CA LYS A 658 -12.09 115.11 -63.10
C LYS A 658 -12.30 113.98 -62.12
N GLN A 659 -13.28 114.13 -61.25
CA GLN A 659 -13.65 113.08 -60.31
C GLN A 659 -14.35 111.92 -61.03
N TYR A 660 -13.79 110.73 -60.94
CA TYR A 660 -14.36 109.47 -61.38
C TYR A 660 -14.58 108.55 -60.19
N ARG A 661 -15.65 107.76 -60.24
CA ARG A 661 -15.90 106.72 -59.25
C ARG A 661 -15.97 105.36 -59.93
N TYR A 662 -15.25 104.38 -59.38
CA TYR A 662 -15.11 103.05 -59.93
C TYR A 662 -15.60 101.98 -58.95
N LEU A 663 -16.22 100.94 -59.48
CA LEU A 663 -16.60 99.74 -58.74
C LEU A 663 -16.56 98.54 -59.67
N ILE A 664 -16.19 97.37 -59.13
CA ILE A 664 -15.98 96.15 -59.90
C ILE A 664 -16.72 94.98 -59.25
N ARG A 665 -17.16 94.02 -60.07
CA ARG A 665 -17.67 92.71 -59.59
C ARG A 665 -17.22 91.59 -60.51
N ALA A 666 -17.10 90.38 -59.97
CA ALA A 666 -16.76 89.17 -60.71
C ALA A 666 -18.03 88.50 -61.24
N LEU A 667 -17.95 87.89 -62.42
CA LEU A 667 -19.00 87.09 -63.06
C LEU A 667 -18.46 85.69 -63.34
N PHE A 668 -19.19 84.66 -62.93
CA PHE A 668 -18.79 83.26 -63.07
C PHE A 668 -19.44 82.60 -64.31
N PRO A 669 -18.90 81.47 -64.81
CA PRO A 669 -19.46 80.76 -65.97
C PRO A 669 -20.94 80.37 -65.82
N ASN A 670 -21.38 80.09 -64.58
CA ASN A 670 -22.75 79.76 -64.23
C ASN A 670 -23.68 80.98 -64.07
N GLY A 671 -23.22 82.18 -64.44
CA GLY A 671 -24.00 83.43 -64.39
C GLY A 671 -24.08 84.09 -63.01
N LYS A 672 -23.54 83.47 -61.95
CA LYS A 672 -23.48 84.06 -60.61
C LYS A 672 -22.44 85.18 -60.54
N VAL A 673 -22.63 86.13 -59.64
CA VAL A 673 -21.75 87.30 -59.48
C VAL A 673 -21.24 87.43 -58.05
N SER A 674 -20.06 88.03 -57.87
CA SER A 674 -19.65 88.54 -56.55
C SER A 674 -20.47 89.79 -56.18
N PRO A 675 -20.47 90.18 -54.90
CA PRO A 675 -20.79 91.56 -54.51
C PRO A 675 -19.93 92.56 -55.29
N PHE A 676 -20.43 93.80 -55.40
CA PHE A 676 -19.60 94.92 -55.84
C PHE A 676 -18.55 95.24 -54.78
N THR A 677 -17.38 95.72 -55.22
CA THR A 677 -16.45 96.41 -54.32
C THR A 677 -17.07 97.69 -53.79
N GLU A 678 -16.52 98.21 -52.70
CA GLU A 678 -16.73 99.61 -52.36
C GLU A 678 -16.31 100.53 -53.52
N GLU A 679 -16.93 101.70 -53.58
CA GLU A 679 -16.71 102.67 -54.63
C GLU A 679 -15.41 103.43 -54.39
N VAL A 680 -14.46 103.33 -55.31
CA VAL A 680 -13.16 103.99 -55.23
C VAL A 680 -13.17 105.25 -56.08
N VAL A 681 -12.88 106.39 -55.47
CA VAL A 681 -12.82 107.71 -56.12
C VAL A 681 -11.41 107.98 -56.66
N PHE A 682 -11.31 108.42 -57.90
CA PHE A 682 -10.10 108.87 -58.57
C PHE A 682 -10.29 110.32 -59.02
N GLU A 683 -9.42 111.24 -58.61
CA GLU A 683 -9.51 112.69 -58.89
C GLU A 683 -8.33 113.22 -59.69
#